data_AF-A0A9N9BPP7-F1
#
_entry.id   AF-A0A9N9BPP7-F1
#
_cell.length_a   1.000
_cell.length_b   1.000
_cell.length_c   1.000
_cell.angle_alpha   90.00
_cell.angle_beta   90.00
_cell.angle_gamma   90.00
#
_symmetry.space_group_name_H-M   'P 1'
#
loop_
_entity.id
_entity.type
_entity.pdbx_description
1 polymer ?
#
loop_
_entity_poly.entity_id
_entity_poly.type
_entity_poly.pdbx_seq_one_letter_code
_entity_poly.pdbx_strand_id
1 'polypeptide(L)'
;ADYYVRTLPGLPDGIYLKQHAGHILINESSNANMFFWLIHNRHIADRSKLIIWLNGGPGCSSMDGLFLEIGPWRMNKNQTLRMIDGSWDEYANLLFVDQPIGTGFSFGESNSYPTTIVQSTDQFMTFLDKFFEIFPEYARDEIYIAGESFAGTYIPYIASAILKRNSERKTVEYQKYNLKGIAIGNGWIDPIIQYNAYYTFSVEKGLLTGEPMTRANNLLETCMSNLKQKLQIHEDTCESILTVTLDASAKLDENGTKTCINQYDIRLTDSYPDCGMKWPYDLATITEYLRRPDVIGAIHADAQKIGWRECSGQVGTGFDNDDTPPSIKLFPEILSKIPILLFSGDQDLICNTKGTQELIANLEWNNGKGFQNSKPEEWYVNGSLSGTWQTERNLSFVIIHNASHMVPYDTPLATMDMIDRFMGLKVKFDNSIPSRVGNETLEDEKASTNSTEGSLNDELSSKNNTINDESDDENDEMWDRYYNAGTASLVIVILAVIGLLVFLLRGKIFRRIQTVNQAMKAAVDSNENTEMQELVIETPRFGVDDVDHFGDSDPDDDDNHLMNENHRDIGKYKDEVSTTSFTPYNDEQNNHEIDTNTPYKDESDNEHDNHEIAANTPRQPYFYLRASEKKDMANIPHGGELKDLHARDAYKRDNLLRESQFIPSIVLTDRQLCDLELLMNGGFSPLEGFMNRKDYESVVHNLRLANGILFSMPVTLDVSQKDIETLCIEVGRRIVLRDLRDDAPLAILTIEDIYKPDKEVEAINVFGDNDMAHPSVDYLHNRVKEYYVGGEIEAINPPTHYDYVAHRYTPAELRAHFKKLNWTRVVAFQTRNPMHRAHRELTVRAARQRQANILIHPVVGLTKPGDIDHYTRVRVYQAIMPKYPNGMATLSLLPLAMRMGGPREAVWHAIIRKNFGATHFIIGRDHAGPGKNSKGEDFYGPYDAQHFVEKYRNELHIEVVPFQMVTYIPDSDEYLPIDEVPPGTNQLNISGTELRRRLRTGGHIPEWFSYPEVVKVLRDTHPPRSRQGFTLFLTGFYNSGKNRIAKALQVKLNEQGGRSVSLLLGETVRAEISNELGFTRKDRDQNIARIAFISAELTKAGAAVIAAPIAPFAQARSHARSHVATYGGFYLVHVNTPLEYCIKTDRKGIYKRAQSGEIKGFTGVDDPYEIPTDADIVVDVSKQSISEICHQILLLVEKDGYIGER
;
A
#
# COMPACT_ATOMS: atom_id res chain seq x y z
N ALA A 1 17.71 2.03 -6.81
CA ALA A 1 17.66 3.28 -6.01
C ALA A 1 16.45 3.21 -5.10
N ASP A 2 16.38 4.03 -4.05
CA ASP A 2 15.09 4.31 -3.42
C ASP A 2 14.34 5.29 -4.34
N TYR A 3 13.19 4.87 -4.87
CA TYR A 3 12.32 5.70 -5.71
C TYR A 3 11.08 6.17 -4.94
N TYR A 4 10.91 5.77 -3.68
CA TYR A 4 9.66 5.98 -2.94
C TYR A 4 9.50 7.43 -2.47
N VAL A 5 8.47 8.13 -2.96
CA VAL A 5 8.21 9.54 -2.62
C VAL A 5 7.48 9.59 -1.27
N ARG A 6 8.27 9.81 -0.21
CA ARG A 6 7.84 9.74 1.19
C ARG A 6 6.84 10.83 1.59
N THR A 7 7.05 12.05 1.08
CA THR A 7 6.24 13.23 1.34
C THR A 7 6.30 14.12 0.12
N LEU A 8 5.16 14.63 -0.36
CA LEU A 8 5.07 15.56 -1.48
C LEU A 8 4.75 16.96 -0.94
N PRO A 9 5.60 17.99 -1.13
CA PRO A 9 5.37 19.31 -0.57
C PRO A 9 4.01 19.89 -0.99
N GLY A 10 3.33 20.59 -0.08
CA GLY A 10 2.02 21.18 -0.38
C GLY A 10 0.86 20.17 -0.48
N LEU A 11 1.09 18.87 -0.36
CA LEU A 11 0.01 17.89 -0.15
C LEU A 11 -0.58 18.05 1.26
N PRO A 12 -1.93 18.10 1.43
CA PRO A 12 -2.53 18.29 2.75
C PRO A 12 -2.34 17.10 3.69
N ASP A 13 -2.14 17.39 4.98
CA ASP A 13 -1.95 16.38 6.04
C ASP A 13 -3.09 15.34 6.07
N GLY A 14 -2.71 14.07 6.14
CA GLY A 14 -3.65 12.93 6.19
C GLY A 14 -4.06 12.37 4.83
N ILE A 15 -3.56 12.91 3.71
CA ILE A 15 -3.70 12.30 2.39
C ILE A 15 -2.44 11.50 2.07
N TYR A 16 -2.56 10.17 2.12
CA TYR A 16 -1.47 9.25 1.80
C TYR A 16 -1.82 8.44 0.55
N LEU A 17 -1.24 8.83 -0.59
CA LEU A 17 -1.15 7.97 -1.78
C LEU A 17 0.25 7.39 -1.85
N LYS A 18 0.36 6.10 -2.16
CA LYS A 18 1.66 5.46 -2.37
C LYS A 18 2.15 5.82 -3.77
N GLN A 19 3.41 6.25 -3.88
CA GLN A 19 3.96 6.76 -5.12
C GLN A 19 5.47 6.54 -5.20
N HIS A 20 5.99 6.38 -6.41
CA HIS A 20 7.41 6.29 -6.70
C HIS A 20 7.76 7.21 -7.87
N ALA A 21 8.87 7.93 -7.79
CA ALA A 21 9.33 8.81 -8.86
C ALA A 21 10.86 8.82 -8.92
N GLY A 22 11.38 9.16 -10.10
CA GLY A 22 12.81 9.35 -10.33
C GLY A 22 13.23 9.00 -11.75
N HIS A 23 14.55 8.94 -11.94
CA HIS A 23 15.19 8.74 -13.24
C HIS A 23 15.62 7.28 -13.46
N ILE A 24 15.33 6.74 -14.65
CA ILE A 24 15.87 5.48 -15.15
C ILE A 24 16.85 5.79 -16.29
N LEU A 25 18.13 5.46 -16.07
CA LEU A 25 19.18 5.57 -17.08
C LEU A 25 18.92 4.56 -18.21
N ILE A 26 18.53 5.04 -19.41
CA ILE A 26 18.28 4.19 -20.56
C ILE A 26 19.55 3.95 -21.40
N ASN A 27 20.40 4.97 -21.60
CA ASN A 27 21.66 4.86 -22.32
C ASN A 27 22.82 5.52 -21.55
N GLU A 28 23.86 4.74 -21.25
CA GLU A 28 25.05 5.21 -20.53
C GLU A 28 25.92 6.15 -21.38
N SER A 29 26.05 5.93 -22.69
CA SER A 29 27.05 6.63 -23.52
C SER A 29 26.74 8.11 -23.75
N SER A 30 25.46 8.47 -23.67
CA SER A 30 24.94 9.84 -23.82
C SER A 30 24.24 10.33 -22.55
N ASN A 31 24.42 9.61 -21.43
CA ASN A 31 23.77 9.88 -20.15
C ASN A 31 22.25 10.13 -20.26
N ALA A 32 21.57 9.36 -21.10
CA ALA A 32 20.15 9.52 -21.38
C ALA A 32 19.31 8.85 -20.27
N ASN A 33 18.58 9.67 -19.52
CA ASN A 33 17.78 9.31 -18.35
C ASN A 33 16.32 9.70 -18.58
N MET A 34 15.41 8.73 -18.46
CA MET A 34 13.97 8.95 -18.59
C MET A 34 13.34 9.03 -17.19
N PHE A 35 12.61 10.11 -16.91
CA PHE A 35 11.90 10.33 -15.65
C PHE A 35 10.52 9.66 -15.69
N PHE A 36 10.13 9.08 -14.56
CA PHE A 36 8.79 8.51 -14.36
C PHE A 36 8.21 8.94 -13.01
N TRP A 37 6.89 8.92 -12.93
CA TRP A 37 6.14 9.02 -11.68
C TRP A 37 4.99 8.00 -11.69
N LEU A 38 5.08 7.03 -10.78
CA LEU A 38 4.10 5.97 -10.55
C LEU A 38 3.21 6.35 -9.36
N ILE A 39 1.89 6.42 -9.57
CA ILE A 39 0.86 6.58 -8.54
C ILE A 39 0.14 5.24 -8.37
N HIS A 40 -0.01 4.79 -7.12
CA HIS A 40 -0.70 3.54 -6.82
C HIS A 40 -2.22 3.72 -6.74
N ASN A 41 -2.94 2.67 -7.13
CA ASN A 41 -4.40 2.65 -7.07
C ASN A 41 -4.96 2.76 -5.63
N ARG A 42 -6.11 3.43 -5.48
CA ARG A 42 -6.83 3.57 -4.20
C ARG A 42 -7.64 2.33 -3.85
N HIS A 43 -8.27 1.72 -4.86
CA HIS A 43 -9.10 0.53 -4.69
C HIS A 43 -8.62 -0.60 -5.60
N ILE A 44 -8.52 -1.81 -5.03
CA ILE A 44 -8.11 -3.00 -5.77
C ILE A 44 -9.32 -3.50 -6.57
N ALA A 45 -9.22 -3.41 -7.90
CA ALA A 45 -10.16 -3.98 -8.84
C ALA A 45 -10.16 -5.52 -8.82
N ASP A 46 -10.95 -6.15 -9.70
CA ASP A 46 -10.99 -7.61 -9.86
C ASP A 46 -9.62 -8.24 -10.19
N ARG A 47 -8.75 -7.45 -10.85
CA ARG A 47 -7.36 -7.72 -11.18
C ARG A 47 -6.56 -6.42 -11.18
N SER A 48 -5.29 -6.49 -10.77
CA SER A 48 -4.33 -5.39 -10.89
C SER A 48 -4.18 -4.91 -12.33
N LYS A 49 -4.23 -3.58 -12.51
CA LYS A 49 -4.19 -2.88 -13.78
C LYS A 49 -3.15 -1.77 -13.71
N LEU A 50 -2.42 -1.55 -14.80
CA LEU A 50 -1.45 -0.47 -14.96
C LEU A 50 -1.84 0.34 -16.20
N ILE A 51 -2.15 1.62 -16.03
CA ILE A 51 -2.28 2.59 -17.11
C ILE A 51 -0.95 3.34 -17.21
N ILE A 52 -0.31 3.28 -18.37
CA ILE A 52 0.86 4.08 -18.70
C ILE A 52 0.38 5.30 -19.46
N TRP A 53 0.57 6.50 -18.92
CA TRP A 53 0.09 7.75 -19.50
C TRP A 53 1.21 8.53 -20.18
N LEU A 54 0.96 8.96 -21.42
CA LEU A 54 1.84 9.78 -22.24
C LEU A 54 1.10 11.04 -22.70
N ASN A 55 1.59 12.23 -22.36
CA ASN A 55 1.06 13.47 -22.96
C ASN A 55 1.56 13.66 -24.40
N GLY A 56 0.88 14.54 -25.14
CA GLY A 56 1.21 14.90 -26.50
C GLY A 56 1.53 16.39 -26.66
N GLY A 57 1.74 16.80 -27.91
CA GLY A 57 2.77 17.79 -28.24
C GLY A 57 4.15 17.09 -28.25
N PRO A 58 4.92 17.14 -29.36
CA PRO A 58 6.17 16.40 -29.46
C PRO A 58 7.20 16.96 -28.46
N GLY A 59 7.46 16.19 -27.40
CA GLY A 59 8.34 16.59 -26.30
C GLY A 59 7.66 17.34 -25.15
N CYS A 60 6.36 17.16 -24.94
CA CYS A 60 5.63 17.67 -23.78
C CYS A 60 5.51 16.64 -22.64
N SER A 61 5.52 17.13 -21.39
CA SER A 61 5.70 16.34 -20.19
C SER A 61 4.43 15.58 -19.76
N SER A 62 4.59 14.33 -19.33
CA SER A 62 3.47 13.57 -18.76
C SER A 62 3.08 14.03 -17.34
N MET A 63 3.74 15.06 -16.82
CA MET A 63 3.33 15.72 -15.57
C MET A 63 2.05 16.54 -15.76
N ASP A 64 1.73 16.96 -16.99
CA ASP A 64 0.46 17.60 -17.30
C ASP A 64 -0.69 16.59 -17.08
N GLY A 65 -0.52 15.35 -17.56
CA GLY A 65 -1.39 14.22 -17.26
C GLY A 65 -1.62 13.99 -15.76
N LEU A 66 -0.58 14.19 -14.94
CA LEU A 66 -0.61 14.01 -13.49
C LEU A 66 -1.30 15.17 -12.73
N PHE A 67 -1.12 16.41 -13.17
CA PHE A 67 -1.56 17.61 -12.44
C PHE A 67 -2.71 18.41 -13.09
N LEU A 68 -3.09 18.11 -14.33
CA LEU A 68 -4.18 18.74 -15.09
C LEU A 68 -5.26 17.75 -15.52
N GLU A 69 -4.91 16.48 -15.75
CA GLU A 69 -5.82 15.49 -16.35
C GLU A 69 -6.16 14.30 -15.41
N ILE A 70 -5.69 13.09 -15.74
CA ILE A 70 -6.16 11.83 -15.13
C ILE A 70 -5.62 11.60 -13.72
N GLY A 71 -4.60 12.34 -13.30
CA GLY A 71 -3.96 12.21 -12.00
C GLY A 71 -4.81 12.73 -10.82
N PRO A 72 -4.49 12.30 -9.59
CA PRO A 72 -5.28 12.54 -8.37
C PRO A 72 -5.34 14.00 -7.91
N TRP A 73 -4.47 14.86 -8.43
CA TRP A 73 -4.24 16.20 -7.88
C TRP A 73 -4.55 17.33 -8.86
N ARG A 74 -4.90 18.48 -8.32
CA ARG A 74 -4.87 19.78 -8.98
C ARG A 74 -4.14 20.79 -8.12
N MET A 75 -3.53 21.79 -8.75
CA MET A 75 -2.80 22.84 -8.07
C MET A 75 -3.74 23.95 -7.59
N ASN A 76 -3.52 24.45 -6.37
CA ASN A 76 -4.13 25.70 -5.88
C ASN A 76 -3.18 26.87 -6.12
N LYS A 77 -3.71 28.09 -6.24
CA LYS A 77 -2.91 29.34 -6.45
C LYS A 77 -1.85 29.65 -5.38
N ASN A 78 -1.89 28.97 -4.23
CA ASN A 78 -0.88 29.06 -3.17
C ASN A 78 0.17 27.93 -3.24
N GLN A 79 0.28 27.23 -4.38
CA GLN A 79 1.16 26.08 -4.60
C GLN A 79 0.95 24.94 -3.57
N THR A 80 -0.32 24.66 -3.26
CA THR A 80 -0.74 23.47 -2.50
C THR A 80 -1.58 22.57 -3.37
N LEU A 81 -1.54 21.26 -3.13
CA LEU A 81 -2.31 20.28 -3.88
C LEU A 81 -3.71 20.12 -3.27
N ARG A 82 -4.71 19.94 -4.13
CA ARG A 82 -6.03 19.44 -3.75
C ARG A 82 -6.32 18.13 -4.48
N MET A 83 -7.01 17.22 -3.82
CA MET A 83 -7.54 16.02 -4.47
C MET A 83 -8.71 16.39 -5.39
N ILE A 84 -8.94 15.57 -6.41
CA ILE A 84 -10.17 15.59 -7.21
C ILE A 84 -10.84 14.21 -7.23
N ASP A 85 -12.14 14.23 -7.49
CA ASP A 85 -12.92 13.05 -7.88
C ASP A 85 -12.82 12.87 -9.40
N GLY A 86 -12.88 11.63 -9.90
CA GLY A 86 -12.74 11.33 -11.34
C GLY A 86 -11.30 11.11 -11.82
N SER A 87 -10.33 10.99 -10.91
CA SER A 87 -8.97 10.60 -11.27
C SER A 87 -8.86 9.07 -11.47
N TRP A 88 -8.04 8.65 -12.42
CA TRP A 88 -7.99 7.26 -12.87
C TRP A 88 -7.24 6.32 -11.90
N ASP A 89 -6.61 6.87 -10.85
CA ASP A 89 -6.00 6.12 -9.75
C ASP A 89 -7.04 5.46 -8.82
N GLU A 90 -8.34 5.66 -9.06
CA GLU A 90 -9.39 5.01 -8.29
C GLU A 90 -9.30 3.47 -8.37
N TYR A 91 -9.03 2.91 -9.56
CA TYR A 91 -8.99 1.45 -9.79
C TYR A 91 -7.74 0.91 -10.52
N ALA A 92 -6.87 1.77 -11.07
CA ALA A 92 -5.65 1.36 -11.77
C ALA A 92 -4.41 2.09 -11.25
N ASN A 93 -3.24 1.46 -11.33
CA ASN A 93 -1.97 2.14 -11.09
C ASN A 93 -1.68 3.06 -12.28
N LEU A 94 -1.24 4.30 -12.04
CA LEU A 94 -0.94 5.28 -13.09
C LEU A 94 0.58 5.49 -13.19
N LEU A 95 1.17 5.23 -14.34
CA LEU A 95 2.58 5.47 -14.63
C LEU A 95 2.71 6.60 -15.66
N PHE A 96 3.07 7.78 -15.19
CA PHE A 96 3.40 8.93 -16.02
C PHE A 96 4.88 8.87 -16.41
N VAL A 97 5.19 9.09 -17.69
CA VAL A 97 6.57 9.02 -18.20
C VAL A 97 6.89 10.22 -19.07
N ASP A 98 7.93 10.97 -18.73
CA ASP A 98 8.41 12.06 -19.56
C ASP A 98 9.20 11.48 -20.75
N GLN A 99 8.52 11.27 -21.88
CA GLN A 99 9.14 10.72 -23.09
C GLN A 99 8.84 11.63 -24.29
N PRO A 100 9.78 11.75 -25.25
CA PRO A 100 11.11 11.14 -25.28
C PRO A 100 12.14 11.83 -24.37
N ILE A 101 13.40 11.39 -24.43
CA ILE A 101 14.53 12.11 -23.81
C ILE A 101 14.58 13.57 -24.25
N GLY A 102 14.77 14.49 -23.30
CA GLY A 102 14.71 15.94 -23.52
C GLY A 102 13.37 16.60 -23.13
N THR A 103 12.40 15.80 -22.68
CA THR A 103 11.04 16.18 -22.26
C THR A 103 10.95 16.32 -20.73
N GLY A 104 10.23 17.31 -20.20
CA GLY A 104 9.91 17.36 -18.76
C GLY A 104 11.15 17.34 -17.85
N PHE A 105 11.23 16.32 -16.99
CA PHE A 105 12.42 16.03 -16.20
C PHE A 105 13.47 15.17 -16.94
N SER A 106 13.08 14.41 -17.97
CA SER A 106 13.99 13.54 -18.74
C SER A 106 15.10 14.31 -19.45
N PHE A 107 16.32 13.78 -19.41
CA PHE A 107 17.52 14.48 -19.88
C PHE A 107 18.54 13.56 -20.51
N GLY A 108 19.46 14.13 -21.28
CA GLY A 108 20.60 13.46 -21.90
C GLY A 108 21.44 14.46 -22.69
N GLU A 109 22.55 13.99 -23.26
CA GLU A 109 23.29 14.78 -24.26
C GLU A 109 22.41 15.05 -25.50
N SER A 110 22.67 16.13 -26.24
CA SER A 110 21.86 16.52 -27.41
C SER A 110 21.81 15.46 -28.51
N ASN A 111 22.84 14.60 -28.60
CA ASN A 111 22.88 13.44 -29.49
C ASN A 111 21.90 12.30 -29.13
N SER A 112 21.21 12.39 -27.99
CA SER A 112 20.25 11.40 -27.51
C SER A 112 18.78 11.77 -27.74
N TYR A 113 18.52 12.97 -28.24
CA TYR A 113 17.17 13.44 -28.55
C TYR A 113 16.74 12.74 -29.84
N PRO A 114 15.63 11.98 -29.85
CA PRO A 114 15.26 11.22 -31.04
C PRO A 114 14.77 12.14 -32.16
N THR A 115 15.13 11.80 -33.39
CA THR A 115 14.68 12.50 -34.60
C THR A 115 13.60 11.72 -35.37
N THR A 116 13.22 10.53 -34.88
CA THR A 116 12.13 9.73 -35.46
C THR A 116 11.29 9.03 -34.38
N ILE A 117 10.01 8.81 -34.65
CA ILE A 117 9.10 8.08 -33.74
C ILE A 117 9.62 6.67 -33.45
N VAL A 118 10.33 6.03 -34.40
CA VAL A 118 10.99 4.73 -34.19
C VAL A 118 12.08 4.83 -33.12
N GLN A 119 12.94 5.84 -33.15
CA GLN A 119 13.95 6.05 -32.11
C GLN A 119 13.32 6.33 -30.74
N SER A 120 12.26 7.14 -30.69
CA SER A 120 11.47 7.36 -29.46
C SER A 120 10.90 6.05 -28.91
N THR A 121 10.38 5.20 -29.79
CA THR A 121 9.83 3.89 -29.44
C THR A 121 10.90 2.96 -28.87
N ASP A 122 12.09 2.90 -29.47
CA ASP A 122 13.20 2.06 -28.97
C ASP A 122 13.72 2.55 -27.59
N GLN A 123 13.78 3.87 -27.38
CA GLN A 123 14.07 4.46 -26.07
C GLN A 123 13.02 4.07 -25.03
N PHE A 124 11.73 4.15 -25.39
CA PHE A 124 10.63 3.79 -24.50
C PHE A 124 10.58 2.28 -24.19
N MET A 125 10.83 1.42 -25.17
CA MET A 125 10.95 -0.02 -24.94
C MET A 125 12.13 -0.38 -24.03
N THR A 126 13.24 0.36 -24.13
CA THR A 126 14.39 0.23 -23.21
C THR A 126 14.03 0.69 -21.80
N PHE A 127 13.26 1.79 -21.67
CA PHE A 127 12.69 2.23 -20.40
C PHE A 127 11.78 1.16 -19.79
N LEU A 128 10.85 0.56 -20.54
CA LEU A 128 9.96 -0.50 -20.04
C LEU A 128 10.73 -1.75 -19.58
N ASP A 129 11.71 -2.22 -20.37
CA ASP A 129 12.57 -3.35 -19.98
C ASP A 129 13.25 -3.07 -18.62
N LYS A 130 13.80 -1.87 -18.40
CA LYS A 130 14.44 -1.46 -17.12
C LYS A 130 13.45 -1.16 -15.99
N PHE A 131 12.31 -0.56 -16.28
CA PHE A 131 11.25 -0.27 -15.30
C PHE A 131 10.72 -1.56 -14.69
N PHE A 132 10.45 -2.59 -15.51
CA PHE A 132 9.98 -3.88 -15.02
C PHE A 132 11.08 -4.76 -14.41
N GLU A 133 12.37 -4.45 -14.59
CA GLU A 133 13.45 -5.02 -13.78
C GLU A 133 13.48 -4.43 -12.36
N ILE A 134 13.17 -3.13 -12.22
CA ILE A 134 13.09 -2.43 -10.92
C ILE A 134 11.79 -2.77 -10.17
N PHE A 135 10.67 -2.82 -10.90
CA PHE A 135 9.33 -3.06 -10.38
C PHE A 135 8.68 -4.30 -11.04
N PRO A 136 9.17 -5.51 -10.74
CA PRO A 136 8.73 -6.75 -11.40
C PRO A 136 7.28 -7.14 -11.09
N GLU A 137 6.62 -6.51 -10.12
CA GLU A 137 5.21 -6.73 -9.82
C GLU A 137 4.29 -6.27 -10.96
N TYR A 138 4.46 -5.06 -11.51
CA TYR A 138 3.57 -4.50 -12.54
C TYR A 138 3.74 -5.15 -13.91
N ALA A 139 4.82 -5.90 -14.12
CA ALA A 139 5.04 -6.66 -15.37
C ALA A 139 3.94 -7.71 -15.63
N ARG A 140 3.18 -8.07 -14.59
CA ARG A 140 2.07 -9.06 -14.62
C ARG A 140 0.68 -8.41 -14.67
N ASP A 141 0.58 -7.12 -14.41
CA ASP A 141 -0.69 -6.40 -14.39
C ASP A 141 -1.34 -6.39 -15.78
N GLU A 142 -2.63 -6.09 -15.86
CA GLU A 142 -3.29 -5.78 -17.12
C GLU A 142 -2.86 -4.38 -17.56
N ILE A 143 -1.96 -4.33 -18.55
CA ILE A 143 -1.31 -3.08 -18.99
C ILE A 143 -2.18 -2.41 -20.05
N TYR A 144 -2.42 -1.12 -19.89
CA TYR A 144 -3.04 -0.24 -20.86
C TYR A 144 -2.09 0.93 -21.13
N ILE A 145 -2.03 1.41 -22.36
CA ILE A 145 -1.29 2.65 -22.69
C ILE A 145 -2.33 3.69 -23.08
N ALA A 146 -2.29 4.83 -22.41
CA ALA A 146 -3.22 5.93 -22.57
C ALA A 146 -2.45 7.24 -22.79
N GLY A 147 -3.14 8.24 -23.33
CA GLY A 147 -2.57 9.55 -23.59
C GLY A 147 -3.43 10.36 -24.54
N GLU A 148 -3.00 11.58 -24.83
CA GLU A 148 -3.72 12.51 -25.70
C GLU A 148 -2.84 13.21 -26.75
N SER A 149 -3.47 13.91 -27.70
CA SER A 149 -2.77 14.78 -28.65
C SER A 149 -1.74 13.99 -29.49
N PHE A 150 -0.50 14.48 -29.61
CA PHE A 150 0.59 13.78 -30.30
C PHE A 150 0.91 12.37 -29.73
N ALA A 151 0.41 11.99 -28.55
CA ALA A 151 0.47 10.60 -28.09
C ALA A 151 -0.30 9.62 -29.02
N GLY A 152 -1.23 10.11 -29.83
CA GLY A 152 -1.83 9.35 -30.94
C GLY A 152 -0.80 8.84 -31.97
N THR A 153 0.37 9.48 -32.05
CA THR A 153 1.51 9.01 -32.84
C THR A 153 2.36 8.01 -32.05
N TYR A 154 2.74 8.32 -30.80
CA TYR A 154 3.60 7.46 -29.99
C TYR A 154 2.96 6.11 -29.60
N ILE A 155 1.71 6.12 -29.12
CA ILE A 155 1.06 4.97 -28.49
C ILE A 155 0.92 3.77 -29.44
N PRO A 156 0.46 3.92 -30.70
CA PRO A 156 0.35 2.78 -31.63
C PRO A 156 1.72 2.17 -31.98
N TYR A 157 2.78 2.98 -32.06
CA TYR A 157 4.13 2.50 -32.30
C TYR A 157 4.65 1.67 -31.12
N ILE A 158 4.50 2.17 -29.89
CA ILE A 158 4.86 1.44 -28.66
C ILE A 158 4.04 0.15 -28.52
N ALA A 159 2.72 0.21 -28.75
CA ALA A 159 1.85 -0.96 -28.69
C ALA A 159 2.24 -2.02 -29.72
N SER A 160 2.55 -1.62 -30.95
CA SER A 160 3.04 -2.52 -32.01
C SER A 160 4.38 -3.17 -31.61
N ALA A 161 5.33 -2.39 -31.06
CA ALA A 161 6.60 -2.90 -30.57
C ALA A 161 6.44 -3.93 -29.44
N ILE A 162 5.55 -3.68 -28.47
CA ILE A 162 5.21 -4.62 -27.40
C ILE A 162 4.60 -5.92 -27.98
N LEU A 163 3.61 -5.81 -28.87
CA LEU A 163 2.94 -6.96 -29.48
C LEU A 163 3.91 -7.81 -30.31
N LYS A 164 4.82 -7.17 -31.05
CA LYS A 164 5.90 -7.83 -31.79
C LYS A 164 6.86 -8.56 -30.85
N ARG A 165 7.44 -7.88 -29.85
CA ARG A 165 8.34 -8.44 -28.81
C ARG A 165 7.71 -9.66 -28.11
N ASN A 166 6.43 -9.57 -27.77
CA ASN A 166 5.65 -10.65 -27.15
C ASN A 166 5.44 -11.87 -28.07
N SER A 167 5.41 -11.69 -29.39
CA SER A 167 5.29 -12.77 -30.36
C SER A 167 6.62 -13.52 -30.58
N GLU A 168 7.74 -12.80 -30.48
CA GLU A 168 9.09 -13.33 -30.73
C GLU A 168 9.66 -14.11 -29.53
N ARG A 169 9.35 -13.72 -28.28
CA ARG A 169 9.74 -14.46 -27.06
C ARG A 169 8.87 -15.71 -26.86
N LYS A 170 9.32 -16.86 -27.37
CA LYS A 170 8.55 -18.13 -27.41
C LYS A 170 8.66 -19.06 -26.19
N THR A 171 9.61 -18.85 -25.28
CA THR A 171 10.02 -19.90 -24.30
C THR A 171 9.76 -19.57 -22.82
N VAL A 172 9.35 -18.34 -22.48
CA VAL A 172 9.22 -17.91 -21.08
C VAL A 172 7.96 -17.05 -20.89
N GLU A 173 6.95 -17.60 -20.22
CA GLU A 173 5.64 -16.96 -20.05
C GLU A 173 5.69 -15.68 -19.20
N TYR A 174 6.59 -15.64 -18.21
CA TYR A 174 6.77 -14.52 -17.28
C TYR A 174 7.65 -13.36 -17.80
N GLN A 175 7.93 -13.29 -19.11
CA GLN A 175 8.68 -12.18 -19.74
C GLN A 175 7.86 -11.36 -20.76
N LYS A 176 6.57 -11.66 -20.92
CA LYS A 176 5.66 -10.95 -21.83
C LYS A 176 4.94 -9.83 -21.11
N TYR A 177 4.80 -8.68 -21.77
CA TYR A 177 4.00 -7.58 -21.24
C TYR A 177 2.53 -7.82 -21.56
N ASN A 178 1.70 -7.86 -20.52
CA ASN A 178 0.29 -8.21 -20.61
C ASN A 178 -0.57 -7.02 -21.07
N LEU A 179 -0.21 -6.44 -22.23
CA LEU A 179 -0.93 -5.35 -22.88
C LEU A 179 -2.36 -5.79 -23.24
N LYS A 180 -3.35 -5.07 -22.73
CA LYS A 180 -4.79 -5.36 -22.88
C LYS A 180 -5.54 -4.38 -23.77
N GLY A 181 -5.03 -3.17 -23.98
CA GLY A 181 -5.67 -2.18 -24.85
C GLY A 181 -4.87 -0.88 -24.89
N ILE A 182 -5.28 0.01 -25.79
CA ILE A 182 -4.77 1.39 -25.85
C ILE A 182 -5.92 2.39 -25.89
N ALA A 183 -5.74 3.55 -25.24
CA ALA A 183 -6.69 4.65 -25.22
C ALA A 183 -6.02 5.92 -25.75
N ILE A 184 -6.66 6.65 -26.66
CA ILE A 184 -6.09 7.86 -27.27
C ILE A 184 -7.16 8.96 -27.28
N GLY A 185 -6.91 10.02 -26.50
CA GLY A 185 -7.71 11.24 -26.47
C GLY A 185 -7.26 12.23 -27.54
N ASN A 186 -8.20 12.90 -28.24
CA ASN A 186 -7.94 14.01 -29.16
C ASN A 186 -6.62 13.83 -29.96
N GLY A 187 -6.45 12.66 -30.58
CA GLY A 187 -5.13 12.18 -30.97
C GLY A 187 -4.71 12.56 -32.39
N TRP A 188 -3.45 12.95 -32.58
CA TRP A 188 -2.82 13.08 -33.90
C TRP A 188 -2.41 11.70 -34.43
N ILE A 189 -3.01 11.23 -35.53
CA ILE A 189 -2.98 9.82 -35.97
C ILE A 189 -2.86 9.68 -37.51
N ASP A 190 -3.63 10.47 -38.28
CA ASP A 190 -3.60 10.51 -39.75
C ASP A 190 -3.57 11.97 -40.26
N PRO A 191 -2.38 12.50 -40.60
CA PRO A 191 -2.22 13.88 -41.07
C PRO A 191 -3.09 14.22 -42.29
N ILE A 192 -3.27 13.29 -43.24
CA ILE A 192 -4.04 13.57 -44.47
C ILE A 192 -5.49 13.91 -44.12
N ILE A 193 -6.08 13.16 -43.19
CA ILE A 193 -7.48 13.33 -42.80
C ILE A 193 -7.62 14.50 -41.80
N GLN A 194 -6.70 14.61 -40.84
CA GLN A 194 -6.83 15.60 -39.77
C GLN A 194 -6.50 17.03 -40.20
N TYR A 195 -5.53 17.24 -41.10
CA TYR A 195 -5.32 18.56 -41.70
C TYR A 195 -6.49 19.01 -42.59
N ASN A 196 -7.12 18.08 -43.34
CA ASN A 196 -8.36 18.37 -44.05
C ASN A 196 -9.48 18.78 -43.07
N ALA A 197 -9.53 18.14 -41.90
CA ALA A 197 -10.51 18.45 -40.87
C ALA A 197 -10.34 19.83 -40.23
N TYR A 198 -9.14 20.44 -40.22
CA TYR A 198 -8.98 21.84 -39.79
C TYR A 198 -9.88 22.77 -40.60
N TYR A 199 -9.90 22.62 -41.93
CA TYR A 199 -10.75 23.42 -42.81
C TYR A 199 -12.24 23.05 -42.65
N THR A 200 -12.60 21.77 -42.72
CA THR A 200 -14.02 21.37 -42.71
C THR A 200 -14.70 21.68 -41.38
N PHE A 201 -14.03 21.42 -40.24
CA PHE A 201 -14.53 21.77 -38.91
C PHE A 201 -14.68 23.29 -38.74
N SER A 202 -13.69 24.07 -39.18
CA SER A 202 -13.73 25.54 -39.06
C SER A 202 -14.82 26.18 -39.91
N VAL A 203 -15.15 25.62 -41.07
CA VAL A 203 -16.30 26.05 -41.88
C VAL A 203 -17.62 25.60 -41.23
N GLU A 204 -17.72 24.36 -40.74
CA GLU A 204 -18.93 23.85 -40.06
C GLU A 204 -19.27 24.60 -38.77
N LYS A 205 -18.24 25.02 -38.00
CA LYS A 205 -18.39 25.85 -36.79
C LYS A 205 -18.49 27.36 -37.07
N GLY A 206 -18.37 27.79 -38.34
CA GLY A 206 -18.48 29.20 -38.74
C GLY A 206 -17.27 30.09 -38.37
N LEU A 207 -16.13 29.48 -38.06
CA LEU A 207 -14.86 30.16 -37.72
C LEU A 207 -14.17 30.73 -38.98
N LEU A 208 -14.32 30.03 -40.11
CA LEU A 208 -13.88 30.51 -41.43
C LEU A 208 -15.08 30.97 -42.27
N THR A 209 -15.06 32.23 -42.70
CA THR A 209 -16.03 32.79 -43.65
C THR A 209 -15.33 33.73 -44.64
N GLY A 210 -15.96 33.99 -45.79
CA GLY A 210 -15.50 35.02 -46.74
C GLY A 210 -14.10 34.78 -47.34
N GLU A 211 -13.25 35.80 -47.28
CA GLU A 211 -11.90 35.78 -47.86
C GLU A 211 -10.94 34.80 -47.12
N PRO A 212 -10.86 34.78 -45.77
CA PRO A 212 -10.05 33.80 -45.05
C PRO A 212 -10.41 32.34 -45.37
N MET A 213 -11.69 32.03 -45.57
CA MET A 213 -12.13 30.69 -46.02
C MET A 213 -11.55 30.34 -47.40
N THR A 214 -11.46 31.32 -48.30
CA THR A 214 -10.87 31.12 -49.64
C THR A 214 -9.36 30.92 -49.56
N ARG A 215 -8.67 31.68 -48.69
CA ARG A 215 -7.24 31.51 -48.40
C ARG A 215 -6.93 30.14 -47.80
N ALA A 216 -7.70 29.70 -46.80
CA ALA A 216 -7.58 28.40 -46.16
C ALA A 216 -7.81 27.24 -47.15
N ASN A 217 -8.80 27.35 -48.05
CA ASN A 217 -9.04 26.35 -49.09
C ASN A 217 -7.87 26.24 -50.08
N ASN A 218 -7.23 27.36 -50.45
CA ASN A 218 -6.06 27.34 -51.32
C ASN A 218 -4.84 26.70 -50.63
N LEU A 219 -4.62 26.98 -49.34
CA LEU A 219 -3.60 26.31 -48.54
C LEU A 219 -3.86 24.81 -48.42
N LEU A 220 -5.11 24.40 -48.23
CA LEU A 220 -5.51 22.99 -48.16
C LEU A 220 -5.16 22.22 -49.46
N GLU A 221 -5.39 22.79 -50.64
CA GLU A 221 -5.00 22.16 -51.91
C GLU A 221 -3.48 21.98 -52.03
N THR A 222 -2.68 22.96 -51.61
CA THR A 222 -1.21 22.84 -51.58
C THR A 222 -0.74 21.82 -50.54
N CYS A 223 -1.25 21.89 -49.31
CA CYS A 223 -1.04 20.91 -48.23
C CYS A 223 -1.32 19.47 -48.70
N MET A 224 -2.49 19.23 -49.32
CA MET A 224 -2.87 17.92 -49.86
C MET A 224 -2.05 17.51 -51.08
N SER A 225 -1.38 18.44 -51.78
CA SER A 225 -0.40 18.13 -52.83
C SER A 225 0.93 17.69 -52.22
N ASN A 226 1.41 18.37 -51.18
CA ASN A 226 2.67 18.09 -50.52
C ASN A 226 2.62 16.71 -49.82
N LEU A 227 1.57 16.43 -49.06
CA LEU A 227 1.38 15.12 -48.39
C LEU A 227 1.22 13.94 -49.36
N LYS A 228 0.81 14.18 -50.62
CA LYS A 228 0.82 13.15 -51.68
C LYS A 228 2.22 12.89 -52.24
N GLN A 229 3.12 13.87 -52.18
CA GLN A 229 4.51 13.73 -52.64
C GLN A 229 5.39 13.10 -51.57
N LYS A 230 5.29 13.58 -50.32
CA LYS A 230 5.96 13.03 -49.14
C LYS A 230 4.95 12.94 -48.00
N LEU A 231 4.56 11.72 -47.64
CA LEU A 231 3.73 11.51 -46.46
C LEU A 231 4.60 11.60 -45.21
N GLN A 232 4.34 12.60 -44.38
CA GLN A 232 5.09 12.91 -43.15
C GLN A 232 4.10 13.35 -42.06
N ILE A 233 4.57 13.40 -40.80
CA ILE A 233 3.71 13.64 -39.63
C ILE A 233 3.37 15.12 -39.45
N HIS A 234 4.30 16.01 -39.83
CA HIS A 234 4.23 17.47 -39.76
C HIS A 234 4.33 18.11 -41.15
N GLU A 235 3.63 19.22 -41.43
CA GLU A 235 3.72 19.95 -42.70
C GLU A 235 3.29 21.42 -42.52
N ASP A 236 4.21 22.37 -42.71
CA ASP A 236 4.01 23.80 -42.39
C ASP A 236 2.88 24.48 -43.18
N THR A 237 2.68 24.08 -44.44
CA THR A 237 1.59 24.55 -45.30
C THR A 237 0.24 24.07 -44.77
N CYS A 238 0.22 22.87 -44.20
CA CYS A 238 -0.97 22.32 -43.57
C CYS A 238 -1.28 23.00 -42.22
N GLU A 239 -0.28 23.22 -41.37
CA GLU A 239 -0.45 23.97 -40.11
C GLU A 239 -0.90 25.43 -40.36
N SER A 240 -0.48 26.03 -41.47
CA SER A 240 -0.92 27.37 -41.88
C SER A 240 -2.46 27.51 -42.03
N ILE A 241 -3.19 26.40 -42.19
CA ILE A 241 -4.67 26.39 -42.21
C ILE A 241 -5.24 26.72 -40.82
N LEU A 242 -4.61 26.21 -39.76
CA LEU A 242 -4.95 26.54 -38.37
C LEU A 242 -4.63 28.01 -38.09
N THR A 243 -3.43 28.49 -38.46
CA THR A 243 -3.04 29.90 -38.32
C THR A 243 -4.03 30.84 -39.00
N VAL A 244 -4.44 30.58 -40.25
CA VAL A 244 -5.46 31.39 -40.96
C VAL A 244 -6.82 31.37 -40.24
N THR A 245 -7.18 30.27 -39.59
CA THR A 245 -8.41 30.17 -38.78
C THR A 245 -8.33 31.05 -37.53
N LEU A 246 -7.20 31.01 -36.81
CA LEU A 246 -6.98 31.81 -35.61
C LEU A 246 -6.90 33.31 -35.95
N ASP A 247 -6.22 33.67 -37.05
CA ASP A 247 -6.19 35.04 -37.61
C ASP A 247 -7.59 35.55 -37.98
N ALA A 248 -8.39 34.72 -38.67
CA ALA A 248 -9.76 35.08 -39.06
C ALA A 248 -10.69 35.31 -37.86
N SER A 249 -10.42 34.64 -36.74
CA SER A 249 -11.16 34.81 -35.49
C SER A 249 -10.81 36.10 -34.74
N ALA A 250 -9.72 36.77 -35.11
CA ALA A 250 -9.10 37.78 -34.28
C ALA A 250 -9.87 39.11 -34.25
N LYS A 251 -10.18 39.60 -33.05
CA LYS A 251 -11.01 40.80 -32.81
C LYS A 251 -10.54 41.57 -31.58
N LEU A 252 -10.93 42.84 -31.47
CA LEU A 252 -10.71 43.63 -30.26
C LEU A 252 -11.76 43.25 -29.19
N ASP A 253 -11.32 43.09 -27.95
CA ASP A 253 -12.19 42.94 -26.78
C ASP A 253 -12.75 44.29 -26.29
N GLU A 254 -13.56 44.27 -25.22
CA GLU A 254 -14.13 45.50 -24.62
C GLU A 254 -13.07 46.46 -24.04
N ASN A 255 -11.85 45.98 -23.80
CA ASN A 255 -10.72 46.76 -23.27
C ASN A 255 -9.78 47.27 -24.37
N GLY A 256 -10.03 46.93 -25.65
CA GLY A 256 -9.18 47.29 -26.78
C GLY A 256 -7.97 46.38 -26.99
N THR A 257 -7.92 45.22 -26.33
CA THR A 257 -6.89 44.19 -26.54
C THR A 257 -7.27 43.30 -27.73
N LYS A 258 -6.32 42.98 -28.61
CA LYS A 258 -6.54 42.03 -29.71
C LYS A 258 -6.55 40.60 -29.14
N THR A 259 -7.64 39.89 -29.38
CA THR A 259 -7.91 38.51 -28.93
C THR A 259 -8.26 37.63 -30.11
N CYS A 260 -8.12 36.32 -29.95
CA CYS A 260 -8.47 35.27 -30.91
C CYS A 260 -9.15 34.12 -30.15
N ILE A 261 -9.78 33.17 -30.86
CA ILE A 261 -10.24 31.92 -30.23
C ILE A 261 -9.04 31.10 -29.74
N ASN A 262 -9.28 30.25 -28.73
CA ASN A 262 -8.30 29.29 -28.27
C ASN A 262 -8.34 28.01 -29.16
N GLN A 263 -7.19 27.59 -29.68
CA GLN A 263 -7.08 26.38 -30.53
C GLN A 263 -7.41 25.06 -29.83
N TYR A 264 -7.33 25.01 -28.49
CA TYR A 264 -7.68 23.84 -27.68
C TYR A 264 -9.16 23.85 -27.25
N ASP A 265 -9.83 25.02 -27.29
CA ASP A 265 -11.25 25.16 -26.98
C ASP A 265 -11.86 26.38 -27.69
N ILE A 266 -12.63 26.13 -28.76
CA ILE A 266 -13.24 27.19 -29.59
C ILE A 266 -14.25 28.07 -28.84
N ARG A 267 -14.67 27.70 -27.62
CA ARG A 267 -15.54 28.52 -26.76
C ARG A 267 -14.78 29.62 -26.02
N LEU A 268 -13.46 29.45 -25.86
CA LEU A 268 -12.59 30.37 -25.13
C LEU A 268 -11.89 31.34 -26.09
N THR A 269 -11.45 32.47 -25.53
CA THR A 269 -10.62 33.45 -26.25
C THR A 269 -9.36 33.75 -25.46
N ASP A 270 -8.25 33.93 -26.16
CA ASP A 270 -6.94 34.25 -25.61
C ASP A 270 -6.36 35.51 -26.29
N SER A 271 -5.27 36.06 -25.76
CA SER A 271 -4.58 37.19 -26.39
C SER A 271 -3.97 36.79 -27.74
N TYR A 272 -4.02 37.70 -28.71
CA TYR A 272 -3.34 37.52 -29.99
C TYR A 272 -1.86 37.96 -29.86
N PRO A 273 -0.87 37.20 -30.34
CA PRO A 273 -1.00 36.00 -31.20
C PRO A 273 -1.00 34.65 -30.45
N ASP A 274 -1.05 34.63 -29.12
CA ASP A 274 -0.94 33.39 -28.32
C ASP A 274 -2.06 32.37 -28.59
N CYS A 275 -3.30 32.83 -28.80
CA CYS A 275 -4.44 32.04 -29.30
C CYS A 275 -4.65 30.63 -28.70
N GLY A 276 -4.34 30.46 -27.40
CA GLY A 276 -4.42 29.18 -26.69
C GLY A 276 -3.12 28.78 -25.99
N MET A 277 -1.97 29.34 -26.34
CA MET A 277 -0.67 29.00 -25.72
C MET A 277 -0.54 29.44 -24.24
N LYS A 278 -1.54 30.11 -23.66
CA LYS A 278 -1.64 30.42 -22.22
C LYS A 278 -2.58 29.48 -21.45
N TRP A 279 -3.16 28.50 -22.13
CA TRP A 279 -4.10 27.54 -21.57
C TRP A 279 -3.46 26.15 -21.45
N PRO A 280 -3.72 25.38 -20.38
CA PRO A 280 -4.58 25.72 -19.23
C PRO A 280 -3.94 26.73 -18.28
N TYR A 281 -4.73 27.66 -17.76
CA TYR A 281 -4.22 28.76 -16.91
C TYR A 281 -3.54 28.31 -15.59
N ASP A 282 -3.78 27.08 -15.14
CA ASP A 282 -3.15 26.51 -13.95
C ASP A 282 -1.68 26.07 -14.20
N LEU A 283 -1.27 25.89 -15.46
CA LEU A 283 0.06 25.44 -15.88
C LEU A 283 1.20 26.31 -15.33
N ALA A 284 1.01 27.63 -15.27
CA ALA A 284 2.00 28.54 -14.69
C ALA A 284 2.29 28.20 -13.22
N THR A 285 1.25 27.86 -12.44
CA THR A 285 1.40 27.48 -11.03
C THR A 285 2.04 26.10 -10.87
N ILE A 286 1.76 25.17 -11.80
CA ILE A 286 2.39 23.84 -11.85
C ILE A 286 3.88 23.98 -12.19
N THR A 287 4.23 24.83 -13.15
CA THR A 287 5.62 25.13 -13.54
C THR A 287 6.43 25.67 -12.38
N GLU A 288 5.88 26.64 -11.64
CA GLU A 288 6.51 27.16 -10.42
C GLU A 288 6.72 26.07 -9.38
N TYR A 289 5.69 25.24 -9.14
CA TYR A 289 5.72 24.17 -8.15
C TYR A 289 6.74 23.08 -8.47
N LEU A 290 6.74 22.53 -9.70
CA LEU A 290 7.66 21.47 -10.13
C LEU A 290 9.13 21.93 -10.22
N ARG A 291 9.38 23.24 -10.25
CA ARG A 291 10.73 23.83 -10.17
C ARG A 291 11.24 24.07 -8.75
N ARG A 292 10.42 23.85 -7.71
CA ARG A 292 10.87 24.07 -6.33
C ARG A 292 11.89 23.00 -5.90
N PRO A 293 12.99 23.37 -5.21
CA PRO A 293 13.99 22.41 -4.75
C PRO A 293 13.45 21.33 -3.80
N ASP A 294 12.45 21.65 -2.97
CA ASP A 294 11.83 20.68 -2.06
C ASP A 294 10.95 19.65 -2.80
N VAL A 295 10.30 20.07 -3.89
CA VAL A 295 9.52 19.18 -4.77
C VAL A 295 10.46 18.30 -5.59
N ILE A 296 11.49 18.88 -6.22
CA ILE A 296 12.50 18.17 -7.01
C ILE A 296 13.18 17.08 -6.18
N GLY A 297 13.62 17.41 -4.96
CA GLY A 297 14.25 16.45 -4.05
C GLY A 297 13.28 15.36 -3.55
N ALA A 298 12.01 15.69 -3.32
CA ALA A 298 11.00 14.71 -2.92
C ALA A 298 10.74 13.64 -3.99
N ILE A 299 10.80 14.02 -5.27
CA ILE A 299 10.52 13.12 -6.42
C ILE A 299 11.80 12.54 -7.06
N HIS A 300 12.96 12.72 -6.42
CA HIS A 300 14.27 12.26 -6.89
C HIS A 300 14.65 12.79 -8.30
N ALA A 301 14.23 14.03 -8.60
CA ALA A 301 14.49 14.68 -9.88
C ALA A 301 15.81 15.46 -9.95
N ASP A 302 16.61 15.48 -8.87
CA ASP A 302 17.81 16.33 -8.72
C ASP A 302 18.89 16.14 -9.80
N ALA A 303 18.83 15.07 -10.58
CA ALA A 303 19.76 14.80 -11.67
C ALA A 303 19.57 15.78 -12.85
N GLN A 304 18.33 16.21 -13.12
CA GLN A 304 18.00 17.23 -14.13
C GLN A 304 18.36 18.62 -13.61
N LYS A 305 19.34 19.27 -14.25
CA LYS A 305 19.88 20.58 -13.81
C LYS A 305 19.18 21.79 -14.40
N ILE A 306 18.41 21.62 -15.47
CA ILE A 306 17.68 22.70 -16.14
C ILE A 306 16.34 23.01 -15.42
N GLY A 307 15.87 22.08 -14.57
CA GLY A 307 14.54 22.11 -13.96
C GLY A 307 13.45 21.67 -14.94
N TRP A 308 12.24 21.44 -14.43
CA TRP A 308 11.11 21.00 -15.25
C TRP A 308 10.74 22.05 -16.31
N ARG A 309 10.40 21.59 -17.51
CA ARG A 309 9.76 22.40 -18.55
C ARG A 309 8.66 21.53 -19.17
N GLU A 310 7.45 22.08 -19.28
CA GLU A 310 6.29 21.47 -19.92
C GLU A 310 6.66 20.86 -21.28
N CYS A 311 6.91 21.70 -22.29
CA CYS A 311 7.27 21.28 -23.64
C CYS A 311 8.71 21.64 -24.04
N SER A 312 9.34 20.76 -24.81
CA SER A 312 10.70 20.90 -25.31
C SER A 312 10.72 21.15 -26.82
N GLY A 313 10.80 22.43 -27.22
CA GLY A 313 10.80 22.81 -28.64
C GLY A 313 11.91 22.13 -29.47
N GLN A 314 13.07 21.85 -28.87
CA GLN A 314 14.15 21.11 -29.53
C GLN A 314 13.74 19.66 -29.88
N VAL A 315 13.00 18.99 -29.00
CA VAL A 315 12.42 17.67 -29.26
C VAL A 315 11.36 17.77 -30.36
N GLY A 316 10.50 18.80 -30.30
CA GLY A 316 9.52 19.12 -31.35
C GLY A 316 10.16 19.20 -32.74
N THR A 317 11.08 20.15 -32.92
CA THR A 317 11.80 20.36 -34.18
C THR A 317 12.63 19.15 -34.64
N GLY A 318 12.94 18.23 -33.72
CA GLY A 318 13.62 16.98 -34.04
C GLY A 318 12.78 16.07 -34.94
N PHE A 319 11.45 16.18 -34.92
CA PHE A 319 10.53 15.36 -35.71
C PHE A 319 10.04 16.02 -37.00
N ASP A 320 10.34 17.30 -37.27
CA ASP A 320 9.86 18.03 -38.48
C ASP A 320 10.19 17.31 -39.79
N ASN A 321 11.31 16.59 -39.80
CA ASN A 321 11.81 15.86 -40.96
C ASN A 321 11.52 14.34 -40.92
N ASP A 322 10.81 13.84 -39.91
CA ASP A 322 10.54 12.41 -39.73
C ASP A 322 9.72 11.83 -40.89
N ASP A 323 10.27 10.80 -41.53
CA ASP A 323 9.64 10.04 -42.61
C ASP A 323 8.93 8.76 -42.11
N THR A 324 8.83 8.59 -40.79
CA THR A 324 8.05 7.51 -40.17
C THR A 324 6.59 7.58 -40.62
N PRO A 325 6.00 6.47 -41.12
CA PRO A 325 4.61 6.45 -41.56
C PRO A 325 3.60 6.87 -40.47
N PRO A 326 2.47 7.49 -40.83
CA PRO A 326 1.42 7.83 -39.87
C PRO A 326 0.91 6.62 -39.08
N SER A 327 0.66 6.82 -37.79
CA SER A 327 0.36 5.75 -36.84
C SER A 327 -0.93 4.98 -37.16
N ILE A 328 -1.86 5.59 -37.93
CA ILE A 328 -3.04 4.92 -38.50
C ILE A 328 -2.72 3.61 -39.24
N LYS A 329 -1.53 3.48 -39.84
CA LYS A 329 -1.12 2.26 -40.57
C LYS A 329 -0.95 1.05 -39.65
N LEU A 330 -0.79 1.26 -38.34
CA LEU A 330 -0.65 0.21 -37.33
C LEU A 330 -2.00 -0.25 -36.75
N PHE A 331 -3.05 0.57 -36.85
CA PHE A 331 -4.37 0.30 -36.25
C PHE A 331 -4.97 -1.04 -36.68
N PRO A 332 -4.97 -1.45 -37.97
CA PRO A 332 -5.56 -2.72 -38.38
C PRO A 332 -4.89 -3.95 -37.74
N GLU A 333 -3.57 -3.92 -37.54
CA GLU A 333 -2.86 -5.01 -36.86
C GLU A 333 -3.15 -5.01 -35.35
N ILE A 334 -3.15 -3.83 -34.72
CA ILE A 334 -3.43 -3.69 -33.28
C ILE A 334 -4.86 -4.16 -32.97
N LEU A 335 -5.86 -3.69 -33.72
CA LEU A 335 -7.29 -4.06 -33.57
C LEU A 335 -7.59 -5.55 -33.78
N SER A 336 -6.70 -6.27 -34.47
CA SER A 336 -6.80 -7.74 -34.61
C SER A 336 -6.37 -8.50 -33.35
N LYS A 337 -5.71 -7.83 -32.40
CA LYS A 337 -5.09 -8.42 -31.20
C LYS A 337 -5.63 -7.86 -29.89
N ILE A 338 -5.83 -6.55 -29.80
CA ILE A 338 -6.29 -5.82 -28.60
C ILE A 338 -7.28 -4.69 -28.98
N PRO A 339 -8.18 -4.28 -28.08
CA PRO A 339 -9.05 -3.14 -28.28
C PRO A 339 -8.32 -1.78 -28.29
N ILE A 340 -8.90 -0.85 -29.05
CA ILE A 340 -8.53 0.57 -29.07
C ILE A 340 -9.75 1.38 -28.62
N LEU A 341 -9.54 2.31 -27.69
CA LEU A 341 -10.46 3.40 -27.38
C LEU A 341 -9.91 4.69 -28.02
N LEU A 342 -10.72 5.32 -28.85
CA LEU A 342 -10.53 6.71 -29.26
C LEU A 342 -11.55 7.57 -28.51
N PHE A 343 -11.13 8.74 -28.02
CA PHE A 343 -12.05 9.70 -27.43
C PHE A 343 -11.73 11.13 -27.85
N SER A 344 -12.75 11.98 -27.95
CA SER A 344 -12.58 13.35 -28.47
C SER A 344 -13.56 14.33 -27.82
N GLY A 345 -13.05 15.46 -27.32
CA GLY A 345 -13.88 16.63 -26.96
C GLY A 345 -14.37 17.40 -28.20
N ASP A 346 -15.65 17.76 -28.25
CA ASP A 346 -16.31 18.36 -29.41
C ASP A 346 -16.09 19.87 -29.63
N GLN A 347 -15.27 20.50 -28.79
CA GLN A 347 -14.84 21.91 -28.87
C GLN A 347 -13.35 22.07 -29.17
N ASP A 348 -12.59 20.98 -29.27
CA ASP A 348 -11.22 21.00 -29.76
C ASP A 348 -11.18 21.39 -31.26
N LEU A 349 -10.24 22.25 -31.65
CA LEU A 349 -9.95 22.60 -33.05
C LEU A 349 -8.71 21.86 -33.57
N ILE A 350 -7.62 21.80 -32.77
CA ILE A 350 -6.31 21.26 -33.17
C ILE A 350 -6.29 19.74 -33.32
N CYS A 351 -7.13 18.97 -32.62
CA CYS A 351 -7.34 17.54 -32.88
C CYS A 351 -8.84 17.18 -32.87
N ASN A 352 -9.60 18.01 -33.58
CA ASN A 352 -11.06 18.01 -33.59
C ASN A 352 -11.73 16.66 -33.91
N THR A 353 -12.95 16.50 -33.40
CA THR A 353 -13.80 15.30 -33.58
C THR A 353 -14.05 14.93 -35.04
N LYS A 354 -14.07 15.91 -35.95
CA LYS A 354 -14.36 15.68 -37.38
C LYS A 354 -13.24 14.87 -38.03
N GLY A 355 -11.99 15.19 -37.72
CA GLY A 355 -10.82 14.43 -38.16
C GLY A 355 -10.88 12.98 -37.68
N THR A 356 -11.20 12.75 -36.39
CA THR A 356 -11.33 11.39 -35.83
C THR A 356 -12.49 10.62 -36.45
N GLN A 357 -13.64 11.26 -36.68
CA GLN A 357 -14.79 10.65 -37.38
C GLN A 357 -14.46 10.24 -38.82
N GLU A 358 -13.85 11.13 -39.61
CA GLU A 358 -13.45 10.85 -40.99
C GLU A 358 -12.35 9.78 -41.07
N LEU A 359 -11.45 9.74 -40.09
CA LEU A 359 -10.40 8.72 -39.94
C LEU A 359 -11.03 7.35 -39.71
N ILE A 360 -11.95 7.22 -38.75
CA ILE A 360 -12.63 5.95 -38.48
C ILE A 360 -13.46 5.52 -39.69
N ALA A 361 -14.18 6.44 -40.33
CA ALA A 361 -14.96 6.15 -41.54
C ALA A 361 -14.10 5.64 -42.70
N ASN A 362 -12.83 6.03 -42.76
CA ASN A 362 -11.88 5.58 -43.77
C ASN A 362 -11.03 4.37 -43.37
N LEU A 363 -10.93 4.05 -42.09
CA LEU A 363 -10.18 2.89 -41.58
C LEU A 363 -10.81 1.56 -42.02
N GLU A 364 -9.96 0.64 -42.48
CA GLU A 364 -10.31 -0.74 -42.79
C GLU A 364 -9.67 -1.67 -41.76
N TRP A 365 -10.49 -2.41 -41.01
CA TRP A 365 -10.01 -3.33 -39.97
C TRP A 365 -10.97 -4.51 -39.76
N ASN A 366 -10.42 -5.68 -39.41
CA ASN A 366 -11.19 -6.89 -39.10
C ASN A 366 -12.26 -7.24 -40.17
N ASN A 367 -11.91 -7.05 -41.45
CA ASN A 367 -12.74 -7.26 -42.65
C ASN A 367 -13.94 -6.30 -42.84
N GLY A 368 -13.92 -5.11 -42.25
CA GLY A 368 -14.91 -4.05 -42.52
C GLY A 368 -14.26 -2.67 -42.65
N LYS A 369 -14.94 -1.75 -43.35
CA LYS A 369 -14.57 -0.33 -43.48
C LYS A 369 -15.54 0.53 -42.69
N GLY A 370 -15.02 1.38 -41.79
CA GLY A 370 -15.83 2.22 -40.91
C GLY A 370 -16.72 1.44 -39.94
N PHE A 371 -17.49 2.16 -39.14
CA PHE A 371 -18.60 1.56 -38.42
C PHE A 371 -19.72 1.20 -39.41
N GLN A 372 -20.16 -0.07 -39.39
CA GLN A 372 -21.10 -0.62 -40.38
C GLN A 372 -22.40 -1.12 -39.76
N ASN A 373 -22.31 -1.69 -38.55
CA ASN A 373 -23.43 -2.35 -37.87
C ASN A 373 -23.78 -1.67 -36.54
N SER A 374 -22.84 -0.93 -35.97
CA SER A 374 -23.04 -0.08 -34.79
C SER A 374 -23.61 1.30 -35.19
N LYS A 375 -24.24 1.97 -34.23
CA LYS A 375 -24.59 3.40 -34.30
C LYS A 375 -24.06 4.08 -33.03
N PRO A 376 -23.81 5.40 -33.04
CA PRO A 376 -23.59 6.15 -31.81
C PRO A 376 -24.81 6.05 -30.90
N GLU A 377 -24.57 5.72 -29.64
CA GLU A 377 -25.57 5.71 -28.58
C GLU A 377 -25.27 6.84 -27.59
N GLU A 378 -26.30 7.48 -27.04
CA GLU A 378 -26.13 8.53 -26.04
C GLU A 378 -25.54 7.96 -24.74
N TRP A 379 -24.50 8.59 -24.22
CA TRP A 379 -23.84 8.18 -22.98
C TRP A 379 -24.08 9.23 -21.89
N TYR A 380 -24.60 8.75 -20.75
CA TYR A 380 -24.98 9.57 -19.62
C TYR A 380 -24.11 9.21 -18.40
N VAL A 381 -23.62 10.21 -17.68
CA VAL A 381 -22.91 10.05 -16.40
C VAL A 381 -23.53 10.98 -15.37
N ASN A 382 -23.86 10.41 -14.20
CA ASN A 382 -24.58 11.07 -13.11
C ASN A 382 -25.94 11.69 -13.54
N GLY A 383 -26.61 11.07 -14.52
CA GLY A 383 -27.88 11.57 -15.08
C GLY A 383 -27.74 12.68 -16.13
N SER A 384 -26.55 13.28 -16.30
CA SER A 384 -26.27 14.26 -17.36
C SER A 384 -25.85 13.56 -18.66
N LEU A 385 -26.27 14.09 -19.80
CA LEU A 385 -25.74 13.65 -21.11
C LEU A 385 -24.27 14.09 -21.21
N SER A 386 -23.35 13.11 -21.22
CA SER A 386 -21.91 13.36 -21.27
C SER A 386 -21.36 13.29 -22.69
N GLY A 387 -22.02 12.55 -23.59
CA GLY A 387 -21.49 12.35 -24.93
C GLY A 387 -22.24 11.31 -25.75
N THR A 388 -21.55 10.79 -26.76
CA THR A 388 -21.98 9.59 -27.51
C THR A 388 -20.88 8.53 -27.51
N TRP A 389 -21.29 7.27 -27.51
CA TRP A 389 -20.42 6.09 -27.48
C TRP A 389 -20.73 5.19 -28.67
N GLN A 390 -19.72 4.67 -29.36
CA GLN A 390 -19.88 3.71 -30.45
C GLN A 390 -18.78 2.65 -30.42
N THR A 391 -19.14 1.36 -30.43
CA THR A 391 -18.16 0.24 -30.44
C THR A 391 -18.46 -0.76 -31.54
N GLU A 392 -17.44 -1.14 -32.32
CA GLU A 392 -17.51 -2.24 -33.29
C GLU A 392 -16.13 -2.86 -33.55
N ARG A 393 -16.06 -4.19 -33.68
CA ARG A 393 -14.83 -4.93 -34.07
C ARG A 393 -13.56 -4.50 -33.30
N ASN A 394 -13.66 -4.40 -31.97
CA ASN A 394 -12.60 -3.97 -31.02
C ASN A 394 -12.22 -2.48 -31.05
N LEU A 395 -12.83 -1.64 -31.89
CA LEU A 395 -12.66 -0.19 -31.84
C LEU A 395 -13.85 0.43 -31.09
N SER A 396 -13.57 1.23 -30.07
CA SER A 396 -14.56 2.11 -29.43
C SER A 396 -14.21 3.56 -29.73
N PHE A 397 -15.22 4.38 -30.00
CA PHE A 397 -15.09 5.81 -30.18
C PHE A 397 -16.10 6.54 -29.29
N VAL A 398 -15.63 7.53 -28.54
CA VAL A 398 -16.43 8.31 -27.60
C VAL A 398 -16.28 9.79 -27.93
N ILE A 399 -17.39 10.48 -28.20
CA ILE A 399 -17.41 11.94 -28.34
C ILE A 399 -17.93 12.52 -27.04
N ILE A 400 -17.15 13.38 -26.40
CA ILE A 400 -17.53 14.04 -25.15
C ILE A 400 -18.06 15.42 -25.50
N HIS A 401 -19.31 15.68 -25.13
CA HIS A 401 -19.97 16.95 -25.41
C HIS A 401 -19.47 18.04 -24.47
N ASN A 402 -19.29 19.25 -25.02
CA ASN A 402 -18.88 20.43 -24.31
C ASN A 402 -17.50 20.28 -23.61
N ALA A 403 -16.57 19.56 -24.25
CA ALA A 403 -15.20 19.35 -23.81
C ALA A 403 -14.17 19.85 -24.85
N SER A 404 -13.03 20.33 -24.34
CA SER A 404 -11.86 20.84 -25.06
C SER A 404 -10.94 19.71 -25.55
N HIS A 405 -9.73 20.07 -25.97
CA HIS A 405 -8.64 19.13 -26.25
C HIS A 405 -8.32 18.23 -25.04
N MET A 406 -8.18 18.80 -23.84
CA MET A 406 -7.89 18.05 -22.60
C MET A 406 -9.18 17.55 -21.94
N VAL A 407 -9.80 16.53 -22.53
CA VAL A 407 -11.09 15.98 -22.05
C VAL A 407 -11.10 15.62 -20.56
N PRO A 408 -10.03 15.02 -19.97
CA PRO A 408 -10.02 14.70 -18.54
C PRO A 408 -9.83 15.92 -17.63
N TYR A 409 -9.33 17.05 -18.15
CA TYR A 409 -9.29 18.33 -17.42
C TYR A 409 -10.71 18.89 -17.27
N ASP A 410 -11.53 18.87 -18.34
CA ASP A 410 -12.91 19.38 -18.31
C ASP A 410 -13.91 18.46 -17.59
N THR A 411 -13.80 17.16 -17.82
CA THR A 411 -14.86 16.18 -17.49
C THR A 411 -14.34 14.93 -16.74
N PRO A 412 -13.57 15.08 -15.64
CA PRO A 412 -12.87 13.96 -14.99
C PRO A 412 -13.79 12.81 -14.57
N LEU A 413 -15.01 13.10 -14.07
CA LEU A 413 -15.98 12.05 -13.72
C LEU A 413 -16.43 11.21 -14.92
N ALA A 414 -16.56 11.83 -16.10
CA ALA A 414 -16.95 11.13 -17.32
C ALA A 414 -15.78 10.31 -17.86
N THR A 415 -14.56 10.88 -17.92
CA THR A 415 -13.40 10.14 -18.41
C THR A 415 -13.01 8.96 -17.52
N MET A 416 -13.28 9.03 -16.20
CA MET A 416 -13.17 7.90 -15.28
C MET A 416 -14.16 6.77 -15.64
N ASP A 417 -15.46 7.07 -15.82
CA ASP A 417 -16.44 6.05 -16.25
C ASP A 417 -16.08 5.44 -17.61
N MET A 418 -15.57 6.27 -18.54
CA MET A 418 -15.11 5.84 -19.85
C MET A 418 -13.95 4.84 -19.77
N ILE A 419 -12.90 5.13 -18.99
CA ILE A 419 -11.75 4.23 -18.87
C ILE A 419 -12.11 2.97 -18.09
N ASP A 420 -12.96 3.07 -17.06
CA ASP A 420 -13.43 1.92 -16.27
C ASP A 420 -14.24 0.94 -17.14
N ARG A 421 -15.14 1.47 -17.99
CA ARG A 421 -15.86 0.69 -19.02
C ARG A 421 -14.89 0.04 -20.02
N PHE A 422 -13.90 0.76 -20.52
CA PHE A 422 -12.90 0.24 -21.46
C PHE A 422 -12.01 -0.86 -20.86
N MET A 423 -11.65 -0.75 -19.59
CA MET A 423 -10.93 -1.78 -18.84
C MET A 423 -11.81 -2.99 -18.46
N GLY A 424 -13.11 -2.95 -18.77
CA GLY A 424 -14.05 -4.04 -18.50
C GLY A 424 -14.34 -4.24 -17.01
N LEU A 425 -14.23 -3.19 -16.21
CA LEU A 425 -14.41 -3.25 -14.76
C LEU A 425 -15.85 -3.65 -14.38
N LYS A 426 -16.03 -4.90 -13.94
CA LYS A 426 -17.31 -5.43 -13.44
C LYS A 426 -17.59 -5.02 -12.00
N VAL A 427 -17.48 -3.71 -11.73
CA VAL A 427 -17.49 -3.16 -10.38
C VAL A 427 -18.92 -2.81 -9.96
N LYS A 428 -19.57 -3.75 -9.28
CA LYS A 428 -20.80 -3.46 -8.52
C LYS A 428 -20.44 -2.83 -7.17
N PHE A 429 -20.54 -1.51 -7.05
CA PHE A 429 -20.57 -0.82 -5.77
C PHE A 429 -21.78 0.12 -5.69
N ASP A 430 -22.42 0.20 -4.52
CA ASP A 430 -23.55 1.12 -4.24
C ASP A 430 -23.18 2.63 -4.36
N ASN A 431 -21.93 2.95 -4.68
CA ASN A 431 -21.39 4.30 -4.87
C ASN A 431 -20.80 4.55 -6.29
N SER A 432 -20.95 3.64 -7.25
CA SER A 432 -20.57 3.94 -8.64
C SER A 432 -21.42 5.11 -9.16
N ILE A 433 -20.79 6.05 -9.86
CA ILE A 433 -21.52 7.17 -10.48
C ILE A 433 -22.55 6.60 -11.46
N PRO A 434 -23.86 6.89 -11.33
CA PRO A 434 -24.87 6.29 -12.18
C PRO A 434 -24.63 6.66 -13.65
N SER A 435 -24.20 5.68 -14.45
CA SER A 435 -23.89 5.85 -15.86
C SER A 435 -24.59 4.81 -16.74
N ARG A 436 -24.86 5.16 -17.99
CA ARG A 436 -25.43 4.26 -19.01
C ARG A 436 -25.01 4.68 -20.42
N VAL A 437 -24.85 3.70 -21.30
CA VAL A 437 -24.81 3.90 -22.75
C VAL A 437 -26.14 3.43 -23.34
N GLY A 438 -26.77 4.26 -24.15
CA GLY A 438 -28.03 3.95 -24.83
C GLY A 438 -29.13 3.45 -23.88
N ASN A 439 -29.74 2.33 -24.25
CA ASN A 439 -30.80 1.66 -23.50
C ASN A 439 -30.28 0.46 -22.67
N GLU A 440 -29.06 0.54 -22.12
CA GLU A 440 -28.56 -0.41 -21.10
C GLU A 440 -29.59 -0.55 -19.95
N THR A 441 -30.42 -1.59 -20.01
CA THR A 441 -31.31 -1.97 -18.91
C THR A 441 -30.50 -2.67 -17.81
N LEU A 442 -30.91 -2.49 -16.55
CA LEU A 442 -30.32 -3.15 -15.37
C LEU A 442 -30.59 -4.69 -15.32
N GLU A 443 -30.76 -5.35 -16.47
CA GLU A 443 -31.30 -6.72 -16.58
C GLU A 443 -30.30 -7.80 -17.00
N ASP A 444 -29.06 -7.45 -17.38
CA ASP A 444 -27.99 -8.44 -17.65
C ASP A 444 -27.51 -9.19 -16.38
N GLU A 445 -28.09 -8.90 -15.21
CA GLU A 445 -27.77 -9.58 -13.94
C GLU A 445 -28.33 -11.00 -13.79
N LYS A 446 -29.22 -11.48 -14.68
CA LYS A 446 -29.97 -12.75 -14.48
C LYS A 446 -29.40 -14.00 -15.16
N ALA A 447 -28.19 -13.95 -15.71
CA ALA A 447 -27.59 -15.07 -16.46
C ALA A 447 -26.66 -16.01 -15.63
N SER A 448 -26.89 -16.23 -14.32
CA SER A 448 -26.16 -17.31 -13.58
C SER A 448 -26.88 -17.99 -12.41
N THR A 449 -28.22 -17.97 -12.34
CA THR A 449 -28.98 -18.77 -11.34
C THR A 449 -30.09 -19.59 -11.97
N ASN A 450 -29.79 -20.85 -12.30
CA ASN A 450 -30.79 -21.86 -12.64
C ASN A 450 -31.35 -22.54 -11.38
N SER A 451 -32.66 -22.78 -11.37
CA SER A 451 -33.47 -23.48 -10.33
C SER A 451 -33.52 -22.80 -8.95
N THR A 452 -34.68 -22.67 -8.28
CA THR A 452 -35.97 -23.37 -8.47
C THR A 452 -37.15 -22.43 -8.15
N GLU A 453 -38.33 -22.73 -8.69
CA GLU A 453 -39.56 -21.91 -8.55
C GLU A 453 -40.11 -21.84 -7.12
N GLY A 454 -40.82 -20.75 -6.83
CA GLY A 454 -41.57 -20.53 -5.58
C GLY A 454 -42.51 -19.33 -5.71
N SER A 455 -43.62 -19.51 -6.45
CA SER A 455 -44.64 -18.47 -6.68
C SER A 455 -45.27 -17.96 -5.38
N LEU A 456 -45.45 -16.64 -5.29
CA LEU A 456 -46.63 -16.02 -4.70
C LEU A 456 -46.93 -14.71 -5.45
N ASN A 457 -48.18 -14.55 -5.87
CA ASN A 457 -48.66 -13.47 -6.74
C ASN A 457 -49.16 -12.23 -5.98
N ASP A 458 -49.30 -11.14 -6.74
CA ASP A 458 -50.30 -10.06 -6.61
C ASP A 458 -50.45 -9.34 -5.26
N GLU A 459 -50.20 -8.02 -5.27
CA GLU A 459 -51.34 -7.10 -5.32
C GLU A 459 -51.00 -5.68 -5.82
N LEU A 460 -52.01 -5.04 -6.44
CA LEU A 460 -52.09 -3.65 -6.89
C LEU A 460 -51.10 -3.14 -7.96
N SER A 461 -51.51 -3.30 -9.22
CA SER A 461 -51.47 -2.17 -10.17
C SER A 461 -52.90 -1.74 -10.54
N SER A 462 -53.19 -0.44 -10.49
CA SER A 462 -54.10 0.29 -11.41
C SER A 462 -54.49 1.67 -10.86
N LYS A 463 -54.10 2.72 -11.59
CA LYS A 463 -55.02 3.75 -12.13
C LYS A 463 -54.31 4.77 -13.02
N ASN A 464 -54.43 4.51 -14.32
CA ASN A 464 -54.61 5.41 -15.47
C ASN A 464 -53.86 6.75 -15.57
N ASN A 465 -53.16 6.89 -16.70
CA ASN A 465 -52.85 8.17 -17.35
C ASN A 465 -54.12 8.85 -17.91
N THR A 466 -54.08 10.18 -17.94
CA THR A 466 -54.74 11.03 -18.95
C THR A 466 -53.85 12.23 -19.23
N ILE A 467 -53.62 12.54 -20.51
CA ILE A 467 -52.84 13.68 -21.00
C ILE A 467 -53.80 14.69 -21.65
N ASN A 468 -53.53 15.99 -21.49
CA ASN A 468 -53.78 17.04 -22.48
C ASN A 468 -53.07 18.33 -22.05
N ASP A 469 -52.40 19.00 -23.00
CA ASP A 469 -51.69 20.27 -22.83
C ASP A 469 -52.64 21.48 -22.86
N GLU A 470 -52.28 22.58 -22.16
CA GLU A 470 -52.06 23.91 -22.77
C GLU A 470 -51.52 24.95 -21.76
N SER A 471 -50.41 25.61 -22.13
CA SER A 471 -49.86 26.92 -21.68
C SER A 471 -49.71 27.29 -20.19
N ASP A 472 -48.44 27.46 -19.79
CA ASP A 472 -47.85 28.62 -19.08
C ASP A 472 -48.70 29.39 -18.03
N ASP A 473 -48.60 28.95 -16.77
CA ASP A 473 -48.33 29.77 -15.55
C ASP A 473 -48.72 28.95 -14.29
N GLU A 474 -47.78 28.20 -13.67
CA GLU A 474 -47.81 27.77 -12.23
C GLU A 474 -46.67 26.78 -11.83
N ASN A 475 -45.39 27.03 -12.19
CA ASN A 475 -44.27 26.22 -11.65
C ASN A 475 -43.03 26.98 -11.13
N ASP A 476 -43.05 28.30 -11.15
CA ASP A 476 -41.99 29.12 -10.52
C ASP A 476 -42.05 29.13 -8.98
N GLU A 477 -43.07 28.53 -8.34
CA GLU A 477 -43.20 28.50 -6.87
C GLU A 477 -42.59 27.27 -6.17
N MET A 478 -42.09 26.25 -6.88
CA MET A 478 -41.59 25.03 -6.22
C MET A 478 -40.12 25.13 -5.77
N TRP A 479 -39.26 25.84 -6.51
CA TRP A 479 -37.83 25.91 -6.22
C TRP A 479 -37.43 27.00 -5.22
N ASP A 480 -38.23 28.05 -5.06
CA ASP A 480 -37.91 29.19 -4.19
C ASP A 480 -38.08 28.92 -2.68
N ARG A 481 -38.73 27.81 -2.31
CA ARG A 481 -39.00 27.46 -0.89
C ARG A 481 -37.93 26.56 -0.24
N TYR A 482 -36.94 26.06 -0.98
CA TYR A 482 -35.89 25.19 -0.40
C TYR A 482 -34.56 25.88 -0.10
N TYR A 483 -34.40 27.19 -0.42
CA TYR A 483 -33.17 27.94 -0.10
C TYR A 483 -33.34 29.23 0.72
N ASN A 484 -34.57 29.69 1.01
CA ASN A 484 -34.80 30.95 1.71
C ASN A 484 -35.77 30.85 2.91
N ALA A 485 -35.19 30.71 4.12
CA ALA A 485 -35.84 31.12 5.38
C ALA A 485 -34.81 31.41 6.50
N GLY A 486 -33.77 30.58 6.64
CA GLY A 486 -32.71 30.78 7.64
C GLY A 486 -31.51 31.61 7.15
N THR A 487 -31.21 31.54 5.85
CA THR A 487 -30.00 32.05 5.19
C THR A 487 -30.06 33.54 4.87
N ALA A 488 -31.15 34.05 4.27
CA ALA A 488 -31.27 35.47 3.91
C ALA A 488 -31.11 36.41 5.13
N SER A 489 -31.75 36.07 6.26
CA SER A 489 -31.61 36.84 7.51
C SER A 489 -30.18 36.79 8.06
N LEU A 490 -29.51 35.64 7.97
CA LEU A 490 -28.13 35.47 8.41
C LEU A 490 -27.15 36.24 7.51
N VAL A 491 -27.35 36.22 6.19
CA VAL A 491 -26.52 36.95 5.22
C VAL A 491 -26.69 38.47 5.37
N ILE A 492 -27.91 38.97 5.58
CA ILE A 492 -28.12 40.41 5.85
C ILE A 492 -27.47 40.83 7.18
N VAL A 493 -27.55 40.00 8.24
CA VAL A 493 -26.86 40.27 9.51
C VAL A 493 -25.33 40.18 9.36
N ILE A 494 -24.81 39.20 8.62
CA ILE A 494 -23.38 39.05 8.34
C ILE A 494 -22.87 40.24 7.51
N LEU A 495 -23.58 40.67 6.47
CA LEU A 495 -23.22 41.85 5.68
C LEU A 495 -23.33 43.15 6.49
N ALA A 496 -24.30 43.27 7.40
CA ALA A 496 -24.38 44.40 8.34
C ALA A 496 -23.23 44.40 9.36
N VAL A 497 -22.84 43.23 9.88
CA VAL A 497 -21.71 43.07 10.81
C VAL A 497 -20.37 43.30 10.11
N ILE A 498 -20.19 42.79 8.88
CA ILE A 498 -19.02 43.07 8.03
C ILE A 498 -18.98 44.56 7.67
N GLY A 499 -20.11 45.18 7.31
CA GLY A 499 -20.21 46.62 7.07
C GLY A 499 -19.81 47.43 8.30
N LEU A 500 -20.26 47.05 9.49
CA LEU A 500 -19.89 47.68 10.76
C LEU A 500 -18.40 47.48 11.08
N LEU A 501 -17.86 46.28 10.85
CA LEU A 501 -16.43 45.96 11.01
C LEU A 501 -15.56 46.75 10.05
N VAL A 502 -15.93 46.85 8.76
CA VAL A 502 -15.23 47.65 7.76
C VAL A 502 -15.33 49.14 8.09
N PHE A 503 -16.45 49.63 8.61
CA PHE A 503 -16.60 51.01 9.07
C PHE A 503 -15.70 51.32 10.28
N LEU A 504 -15.68 50.43 11.29
CA LEU A 504 -14.82 50.56 12.48
C LEU A 504 -13.32 50.39 12.16
N LEU A 505 -12.97 49.52 11.22
CA LEU A 505 -11.60 49.32 10.74
C LEU A 505 -11.13 50.50 9.87
N ARG A 506 -11.96 51.02 8.95
CA ARG A 506 -11.65 52.25 8.21
C ARG A 506 -11.42 53.43 9.17
N GLY A 507 -12.24 53.57 10.22
CA GLY A 507 -12.04 54.61 11.25
C GLY A 507 -10.71 54.51 12.01
N LYS A 508 -10.20 53.29 12.27
CA LYS A 508 -8.89 53.07 12.90
C LYS A 508 -7.72 53.22 11.91
N ILE A 509 -7.87 52.73 10.69
CA ILE A 509 -6.83 52.78 9.64
C ILE A 509 -6.60 54.22 9.18
N PHE A 510 -7.65 55.03 9.00
CA PHE A 510 -7.51 56.43 8.58
C PHE A 510 -6.76 57.29 9.63
N ARG A 511 -7.01 57.05 10.93
CA ARG A 511 -6.25 57.68 12.02
C ARG A 511 -4.79 57.22 12.08
N ARG A 512 -4.51 55.94 11.82
CA ARG A 512 -3.13 55.42 11.72
C ARG A 512 -2.37 56.04 10.53
N ILE A 513 -3.00 56.14 9.36
CA ILE A 513 -2.41 56.74 8.15
C ILE A 513 -2.12 58.24 8.37
N GLN A 514 -3.03 59.00 9.01
CA GLN A 514 -2.72 60.40 9.35
C GLN A 514 -1.55 60.55 10.33
N THR A 515 -1.43 59.65 11.31
CA THR A 515 -0.32 59.68 12.29
C THR A 515 1.02 59.31 11.63
N VAL A 516 1.03 58.30 10.74
CA VAL A 516 2.22 57.90 9.97
C VAL A 516 2.61 58.98 8.97
N ASN A 517 1.66 59.62 8.28
CA ASN A 517 1.97 60.70 7.34
C ASN A 517 2.47 61.97 8.04
N GLN A 518 2.03 62.27 9.27
CA GLN A 518 2.65 63.33 10.09
C GLN A 518 4.07 62.96 10.54
N ALA A 519 4.32 61.70 10.92
CA ALA A 519 5.66 61.22 11.29
C ALA A 519 6.64 61.22 10.09
N MET A 520 6.20 60.78 8.91
CA MET A 520 7.01 60.83 7.69
C MET A 520 7.30 62.27 7.26
N LYS A 521 6.33 63.19 7.40
CA LYS A 521 6.56 64.60 7.07
C LYS A 521 7.59 65.25 8.02
N ALA A 522 7.53 64.92 9.31
CA ALA A 522 8.54 65.37 10.28
C ALA A 522 9.95 64.78 10.05
N ALA A 523 10.05 63.59 9.44
CA ALA A 523 11.33 62.95 9.10
C ALA A 523 11.95 63.47 7.78
N VAL A 524 11.13 64.02 6.87
CA VAL A 524 11.59 64.60 5.60
C VAL A 524 12.06 66.06 5.76
N ASP A 525 11.52 66.79 6.73
CA ASP A 525 11.96 68.17 7.05
C ASP A 525 13.27 68.22 7.88
N SER A 526 13.93 67.07 8.15
CA SER A 526 15.10 67.00 9.05
C SER A 526 16.26 66.11 8.55
N ASN A 527 16.88 66.45 7.42
CA ASN A 527 18.35 66.41 7.25
C ASN A 527 18.76 66.92 5.86
N GLU A 528 19.21 68.18 5.80
CA GLU A 528 20.05 68.67 4.71
C GLU A 528 21.53 68.30 4.98
N ASN A 529 22.29 68.06 3.90
CA ASN A 529 23.77 68.11 3.81
C ASN A 529 24.59 67.07 4.61
N THR A 530 25.24 66.11 3.93
CA THR A 530 26.66 66.30 3.53
C THR A 530 27.12 65.36 2.38
N GLU A 531 28.06 65.90 1.61
CA GLU A 531 28.84 65.42 0.44
C GLU A 531 29.27 63.92 0.41
N MET A 532 29.19 63.18 -0.72
CA MET A 532 29.92 63.20 -2.02
C MET A 532 31.27 62.42 -2.04
N GLN A 533 31.32 61.26 -2.74
CA GLN A 533 32.14 61.01 -3.96
C GLN A 533 32.19 59.53 -4.42
N GLU A 534 32.57 59.33 -5.68
CA GLU A 534 32.46 58.09 -6.49
C GLU A 534 33.65 57.12 -6.34
N LEU A 535 33.45 55.80 -6.54
CA LEU A 535 33.87 55.13 -7.79
C LEU A 535 33.36 53.67 -7.97
N VAL A 536 32.73 53.47 -9.12
CA VAL A 536 32.51 52.28 -9.97
C VAL A 536 33.31 50.98 -9.68
N ILE A 537 32.62 49.83 -9.68
CA ILE A 537 32.80 48.68 -10.62
C ILE A 537 31.49 47.87 -10.67
N GLU A 538 31.18 47.32 -11.84
CA GLU A 538 29.84 46.91 -12.26
C GLU A 538 29.53 45.42 -12.06
N THR A 539 28.24 45.12 -11.81
CA THR A 539 27.64 43.78 -12.02
C THR A 539 26.79 43.79 -13.29
N PRO A 540 26.97 42.88 -14.26
CA PRO A 540 26.14 42.83 -15.46
C PRO A 540 24.68 42.48 -15.11
N ARG A 541 23.74 43.30 -15.59
CA ARG A 541 22.35 42.86 -15.77
C ARG A 541 22.28 42.07 -17.08
N PHE A 542 21.60 40.93 -17.06
CA PHE A 542 20.97 40.43 -18.28
C PHE A 542 19.51 40.87 -18.29
N GLY A 543 19.08 41.45 -19.42
CA GLY A 543 17.73 41.92 -19.63
C GLY A 543 16.77 40.76 -19.95
N VAL A 544 15.48 41.07 -19.91
CA VAL A 544 14.41 40.16 -20.31
C VAL A 544 14.01 40.57 -21.72
N ASP A 545 14.51 39.86 -22.72
CA ASP A 545 14.08 39.91 -24.12
C ASP A 545 14.37 38.53 -24.72
N ASP A 546 13.32 37.73 -24.91
CA ASP A 546 13.25 36.57 -25.82
C ASP A 546 11.74 36.24 -25.94
N VAL A 547 11.06 37.02 -26.78
CA VAL A 547 9.70 36.73 -27.26
C VAL A 547 9.86 36.31 -28.71
N ASP A 548 10.07 35.00 -28.92
CA ASP A 548 10.35 34.47 -30.26
C ASP A 548 9.16 34.69 -31.20
N HIS A 549 9.44 35.37 -32.31
CA HIS A 549 8.53 35.52 -33.43
C HIS A 549 8.43 34.19 -34.20
N PHE A 550 7.22 33.71 -34.43
CA PHE A 550 6.95 32.78 -35.52
C PHE A 550 6.82 33.54 -36.85
N GLY A 551 7.53 33.06 -37.87
CA GLY A 551 7.29 33.40 -39.27
C GLY A 551 8.02 34.65 -39.78
N ASP A 552 9.13 34.45 -40.48
CA ASP A 552 9.21 34.78 -41.91
C ASP A 552 10.48 34.18 -42.52
N SER A 553 10.30 33.32 -43.52
CA SER A 553 11.36 32.91 -44.45
C SER A 553 11.03 33.49 -45.82
N ASP A 554 11.94 34.28 -46.38
CA ASP A 554 11.96 34.54 -47.82
C ASP A 554 13.38 34.20 -48.34
N PRO A 555 13.51 33.57 -49.52
CA PRO A 555 14.78 33.08 -50.04
C PRO A 555 15.53 34.15 -50.83
N ASP A 556 16.82 33.94 -51.09
CA ASP A 556 17.39 34.08 -52.44
C ASP A 556 18.85 33.56 -52.51
N ASP A 557 19.11 32.87 -53.61
CA ASP A 557 20.34 32.72 -54.39
C ASP A 557 21.67 32.13 -53.84
N ASP A 558 22.14 31.18 -54.66
CA ASP A 558 23.50 30.99 -55.16
C ASP A 558 24.57 30.17 -54.40
N ASP A 559 24.51 28.87 -54.71
CA ASP A 559 25.45 28.20 -55.63
C ASP A 559 26.78 27.57 -55.12
N ASN A 560 26.98 26.32 -55.56
CA ASN A 560 28.25 25.67 -55.89
C ASN A 560 29.42 25.64 -54.87
N HIS A 561 29.77 24.46 -54.36
CA HIS A 561 30.61 23.45 -55.05
C HIS A 561 31.46 22.55 -54.11
N LEU A 562 31.39 21.24 -54.39
CA LEU A 562 32.50 20.27 -54.46
C LEU A 562 33.41 19.98 -53.24
N MET A 563 33.22 18.75 -52.75
CA MET A 563 34.23 17.67 -52.72
C MET A 563 35.29 17.56 -51.60
N ASN A 564 35.29 16.34 -51.05
CA ASN A 564 36.44 15.47 -50.77
C ASN A 564 37.25 15.60 -49.46
N GLU A 565 36.94 14.60 -48.60
CA GLU A 565 37.84 13.48 -48.26
C GLU A 565 39.04 13.65 -47.30
N ASN A 566 39.14 12.66 -46.40
CA ASN A 566 40.37 12.02 -45.92
C ASN A 566 41.34 12.89 -45.07
N HIS A 567 41.80 12.50 -43.87
CA HIS A 567 42.26 11.18 -43.46
C HIS A 567 42.74 11.17 -41.98
N ARG A 568 42.53 10.02 -41.30
CA ARG A 568 43.47 9.30 -40.39
C ARG A 568 44.34 10.03 -39.32
N ASP A 569 43.96 9.82 -38.06
CA ASP A 569 44.55 8.83 -37.11
C ASP A 569 45.99 9.00 -36.53
N ILE A 570 46.20 8.34 -35.37
CA ILE A 570 47.45 8.02 -34.62
C ILE A 570 47.97 9.05 -33.59
N GLY A 571 48.14 8.61 -32.33
CA GLY A 571 49.11 9.22 -31.39
C GLY A 571 48.94 8.97 -29.88
N LYS A 572 49.30 7.79 -29.35
CA LYS A 572 49.45 7.56 -27.88
C LYS A 572 50.83 7.99 -27.36
N TYR A 573 50.94 8.44 -26.11
CA TYR A 573 52.19 8.32 -25.32
C TYR A 573 51.98 8.17 -23.79
N LYS A 574 53.09 7.79 -23.13
CA LYS A 574 53.34 7.36 -21.74
C LYS A 574 54.72 7.94 -21.31
N ASP A 575 55.22 7.94 -20.07
CA ASP A 575 54.84 7.27 -18.81
C ASP A 575 55.52 7.98 -17.61
N GLU A 576 55.15 7.64 -16.36
CA GLU A 576 56.03 7.65 -15.15
C GLU A 576 56.62 9.02 -14.65
N VAL A 577 57.15 9.28 -13.42
CA VAL A 577 57.26 8.63 -12.07
C VAL A 577 57.78 9.65 -11.01
N SER A 578 57.82 9.28 -9.71
CA SER A 578 58.66 9.81 -8.59
C SER A 578 58.15 11.06 -7.81
N THR A 579 57.53 10.93 -6.62
CA THR A 579 58.09 10.71 -5.24
C THR A 579 58.92 11.84 -4.61
N THR A 580 58.54 12.28 -3.40
CA THR A 580 59.42 12.44 -2.21
C THR A 580 58.64 12.85 -0.94
N SER A 581 59.23 12.59 0.23
CA SER A 581 58.75 12.91 1.58
C SER A 581 59.76 13.80 2.33
N PHE A 582 59.37 14.52 3.38
CA PHE A 582 60.06 14.64 4.71
C PHE A 582 59.54 15.83 5.57
N THR A 583 59.52 15.63 6.89
CA THR A 583 59.34 16.60 8.00
C THR A 583 60.72 17.18 8.45
N PRO A 584 60.95 17.86 9.61
CA PRO A 584 60.10 18.38 10.72
C PRO A 584 60.46 19.81 11.24
N TYR A 585 59.80 20.31 12.31
CA TYR A 585 60.43 20.73 13.61
C TYR A 585 59.41 21.29 14.65
N ASN A 586 59.76 21.20 15.95
CA ASN A 586 59.05 21.73 17.13
C ASN A 586 59.86 22.89 17.78
N ASP A 587 59.25 23.62 18.73
CA ASP A 587 59.82 24.24 19.97
C ASP A 587 58.93 25.42 20.45
N GLU A 588 58.80 25.84 21.72
CA GLU A 588 59.14 25.25 23.04
C GLU A 588 58.25 25.87 24.17
N GLN A 589 58.54 25.58 25.44
CA GLN A 589 57.70 25.78 26.64
C GLN A 589 57.83 27.18 27.33
N ASN A 590 56.86 27.53 28.22
CA ASN A 590 57.20 27.90 29.62
C ASN A 590 56.03 27.95 30.63
N ASN A 591 56.37 27.84 31.92
CA ASN A 591 55.47 27.69 33.08
C ASN A 591 55.01 29.03 33.72
N HIS A 592 53.93 29.02 34.53
CA HIS A 592 54.01 29.28 36.00
C HIS A 592 52.67 29.06 36.76
N GLU A 593 52.70 29.33 38.08
CA GLU A 593 51.99 28.65 39.17
C GLU A 593 51.18 29.60 40.10
N ILE A 594 50.21 29.02 40.84
CA ILE A 594 49.83 29.30 42.26
C ILE A 594 48.92 30.50 42.65
N ASP A 595 47.90 30.15 43.48
CA ASP A 595 47.09 30.86 44.51
C ASP A 595 46.65 32.34 44.42
N THR A 596 45.38 32.61 44.78
CA THR A 596 45.02 33.00 46.18
C THR A 596 43.51 33.07 46.47
N ASN A 597 43.18 33.04 47.77
CA ASN A 597 41.86 32.83 48.39
C ASN A 597 41.07 34.12 48.75
N THR A 598 39.76 34.16 48.43
CA THR A 598 38.57 34.58 49.26
C THR A 598 38.64 35.91 50.10
N PRO A 599 37.73 36.28 51.06
CA PRO A 599 36.35 35.82 51.43
C PRO A 599 35.29 36.94 51.73
N TYR A 600 34.11 36.51 52.23
CA TYR A 600 33.03 37.25 52.97
C TYR A 600 32.02 38.09 52.17
N LYS A 601 30.73 38.25 52.54
CA LYS A 601 29.87 37.81 53.69
C LYS A 601 28.40 37.84 53.17
N ASP A 602 27.47 36.90 53.34
CA ASP A 602 26.92 36.12 54.47
C ASP A 602 25.89 36.86 55.36
N GLU A 603 24.81 36.15 55.73
CA GLU A 603 23.75 36.45 56.74
C GLU A 603 22.74 37.63 56.47
N SER A 604 21.46 37.62 56.90
CA SER A 604 20.55 36.56 57.42
C SER A 604 19.09 37.09 57.63
N ASP A 605 18.12 36.15 57.63
CA ASP A 605 16.94 36.02 58.51
C ASP A 605 15.68 36.94 58.56
N ASN A 606 14.56 36.24 58.82
CA ASN A 606 13.33 36.62 59.57
C ASN A 606 12.27 37.57 58.94
N GLU A 607 10.98 37.48 59.30
CA GLU A 607 10.09 36.35 59.69
C GLU A 607 8.63 36.87 59.69
N HIS A 608 7.65 35.97 59.55
CA HIS A 608 6.25 36.05 60.05
C HIS A 608 5.33 37.31 59.95
N ASP A 609 4.19 37.07 59.30
CA ASP A 609 2.80 37.26 59.81
C ASP A 609 1.99 38.59 59.73
N ASN A 610 0.76 38.38 59.24
CA ASN A 610 -0.55 38.89 59.69
C ASN A 610 -1.14 40.26 59.25
N HIS A 611 -2.22 40.11 58.47
CA HIS A 611 -3.56 40.71 58.63
C HIS A 611 -3.83 42.23 58.42
N GLU A 612 -4.59 42.47 57.34
CA GLU A 612 -5.97 43.03 57.34
C GLU A 612 -6.34 44.46 56.89
N ILE A 613 -7.45 44.48 56.12
CA ILE A 613 -8.50 45.52 55.97
C ILE A 613 -8.24 46.74 55.04
N ALA A 614 -8.49 46.48 53.76
CA ALA A 614 -9.53 47.11 52.90
C ALA A 614 -9.67 48.64 52.72
N ALA A 615 -9.79 49.06 51.44
CA ALA A 615 -11.02 49.71 50.94
C ALA A 615 -11.13 49.80 49.38
N ASN A 616 -12.17 49.16 48.85
CA ASN A 616 -13.02 49.56 47.71
C ASN A 616 -12.45 49.81 46.28
N THR A 617 -12.88 48.95 45.35
CA THR A 617 -13.45 49.32 44.02
C THR A 617 -14.38 48.19 43.52
N PRO A 618 -15.40 48.43 42.68
CA PRO A 618 -16.62 47.60 42.68
C PRO A 618 -16.59 46.30 41.87
N ARG A 619 -17.48 45.37 42.26
CA ARG A 619 -17.72 44.06 41.64
C ARG A 619 -18.46 44.15 40.30
N GLN A 620 -18.19 43.18 39.41
CA GLN A 620 -19.26 42.36 38.81
C GLN A 620 -18.88 40.86 38.85
N PRO A 621 -19.74 39.97 39.37
CA PRO A 621 -19.54 38.52 39.33
C PRO A 621 -20.46 37.81 38.32
N TYR A 622 -19.90 36.77 37.68
CA TYR A 622 -20.51 35.54 37.14
C TYR A 622 -22.03 35.44 36.95
N PHE A 623 -22.44 34.98 35.76
CA PHE A 623 -23.22 33.72 35.65
C PHE A 623 -22.98 33.01 34.30
N TYR A 624 -23.10 31.68 34.31
CA TYR A 624 -22.88 30.76 33.19
C TYR A 624 -23.83 30.98 32.01
N LEU A 625 -23.36 30.67 30.79
CA LEU A 625 -24.18 29.99 29.76
C LEU A 625 -23.32 29.27 28.71
N ARG A 626 -23.42 27.93 28.71
CA ARG A 626 -23.06 26.95 27.66
C ARG A 626 -21.90 27.26 26.70
N ALA A 627 -20.81 26.49 26.86
CA ALA A 627 -19.99 26.11 25.71
C ALA A 627 -20.88 25.37 24.68
N SER A 628 -21.00 25.91 23.46
CA SER A 628 -21.52 25.17 22.32
C SER A 628 -20.50 24.13 21.90
N GLU A 629 -20.94 22.87 21.79
CA GLU A 629 -20.09 21.71 21.54
C GLU A 629 -19.20 21.87 20.31
N LYS A 630 -17.88 21.83 20.52
CA LYS A 630 -16.96 21.39 19.46
C LYS A 630 -17.27 19.93 19.17
N LYS A 631 -17.75 19.62 17.96
CA LYS A 631 -17.87 18.25 17.46
C LYS A 631 -16.49 17.68 17.08
N ASP A 632 -15.63 17.49 18.06
CA ASP A 632 -14.25 17.01 17.88
C ASP A 632 -14.11 15.50 18.18
N MET A 633 -13.93 14.72 17.09
CA MET A 633 -13.32 13.37 17.03
C MET A 633 -14.03 12.18 17.73
N ALA A 634 -13.60 10.96 17.36
CA ALA A 634 -14.21 9.70 17.77
C ALA A 634 -13.88 9.28 19.22
N ASN A 635 -12.65 9.49 19.72
CA ASN A 635 -12.35 9.42 21.16
C ASN A 635 -11.02 10.16 21.45
N ILE A 636 -10.85 10.73 22.64
CA ILE A 636 -9.58 11.36 23.06
C ILE A 636 -8.56 10.24 23.38
N PRO A 637 -7.28 10.36 22.98
CA PRO A 637 -6.23 9.43 23.40
C PRO A 637 -6.13 9.26 24.92
N HIS A 638 -5.62 8.12 25.38
CA HIS A 638 -5.40 7.88 26.80
C HIS A 638 -4.19 8.68 27.30
N GLY A 639 -4.37 9.41 28.41
CA GLY A 639 -3.46 10.48 28.84
C GLY A 639 -3.68 11.84 28.16
N GLY A 640 -4.60 11.95 27.20
CA GLY A 640 -4.99 13.21 26.55
C GLY A 640 -4.26 13.52 25.24
N GLU A 641 -3.05 12.98 25.05
CA GLU A 641 -2.20 13.13 23.86
C GLU A 641 -1.95 11.77 23.20
N LEU A 642 -1.86 11.73 21.87
CA LEU A 642 -1.41 10.54 21.14
C LEU A 642 0.11 10.60 21.00
N LYS A 643 0.82 9.64 21.60
CA LYS A 643 2.28 9.50 21.53
C LYS A 643 2.74 8.86 20.22
N ASP A 644 2.41 9.48 19.10
CA ASP A 644 2.93 9.08 17.78
C ASP A 644 4.38 9.57 17.65
N LEU A 645 5.33 8.67 17.96
CA LEU A 645 6.76 8.97 17.98
C LEU A 645 7.32 9.10 16.55
N HIS A 646 6.73 8.42 15.57
CA HIS A 646 7.09 8.62 14.16
C HIS A 646 6.75 10.04 13.70
N ALA A 647 5.57 10.55 14.05
CA ALA A 647 5.21 11.95 13.79
C ALA A 647 6.09 12.93 14.58
N ARG A 648 6.34 12.65 15.88
CA ARG A 648 7.19 13.46 16.76
C ARG A 648 8.63 13.59 16.25
N ASP A 649 9.22 12.49 15.80
CA ASP A 649 10.65 12.39 15.52
C ASP A 649 11.01 12.50 14.01
N ALA A 650 10.02 12.64 13.13
CA ALA A 650 10.20 12.72 11.68
C ALA A 650 11.30 13.71 11.25
N TYR A 651 11.36 14.89 11.86
CA TYR A 651 12.32 15.95 11.53
C TYR A 651 13.79 15.61 11.86
N LYS A 652 14.04 14.61 12.72
CA LYS A 652 15.39 14.16 13.14
C LYS A 652 15.71 12.72 12.73
N ARG A 653 14.81 12.05 12.01
CA ARG A 653 14.95 10.66 11.54
C ARG A 653 16.31 10.35 10.93
N ASP A 654 16.79 11.18 9.99
CA ASP A 654 18.06 10.93 9.29
C ASP A 654 19.31 11.18 10.16
N ASN A 655 19.16 11.95 11.25
CA ASN A 655 20.21 12.08 12.27
C ASN A 655 20.26 10.83 13.14
N LEU A 656 19.12 10.36 13.63
CA LEU A 656 19.00 9.12 14.40
C LEU A 656 19.45 7.89 13.57
N LEU A 657 19.11 7.85 12.27
CA LEU A 657 19.56 6.79 11.37
C LEU A 657 21.08 6.79 11.20
N ARG A 658 21.73 7.96 11.06
CA ARG A 658 23.19 8.06 11.04
C ARG A 658 23.81 7.69 12.39
N GLU A 659 23.25 8.15 13.50
CA GLU A 659 23.69 7.78 14.85
C GLU A 659 23.65 6.26 15.09
N SER A 660 22.60 5.60 14.58
CA SER A 660 22.40 4.15 14.71
C SER A 660 23.48 3.27 14.05
N GLN A 661 24.38 3.86 13.27
CA GLN A 661 25.52 3.19 12.67
C GLN A 661 26.74 3.11 13.62
N PHE A 662 26.77 3.94 14.66
CA PHE A 662 27.95 4.12 15.53
C PHE A 662 27.73 3.76 17.00
N ILE A 663 26.48 3.71 17.48
CA ILE A 663 26.14 3.32 18.86
C ILE A 663 25.78 1.83 18.95
N PRO A 664 25.91 1.16 20.13
CA PRO A 664 25.59 -0.26 20.27
C PRO A 664 24.12 -0.55 19.95
N SER A 665 23.85 -1.75 19.42
CA SER A 665 22.50 -2.18 19.09
C SER A 665 22.11 -3.49 19.76
N ILE A 666 20.86 -3.59 20.19
CA ILE A 666 20.22 -4.83 20.61
C ILE A 666 19.20 -5.27 19.56
N VAL A 667 19.20 -6.55 19.22
CA VAL A 667 18.18 -7.17 18.35
C VAL A 667 17.01 -7.60 19.23
N LEU A 668 15.81 -7.13 18.90
CA LEU A 668 14.61 -7.36 19.68
C LEU A 668 14.09 -8.81 19.53
N THR A 669 13.28 -9.26 20.49
CA THR A 669 12.44 -10.45 20.34
C THR A 669 11.12 -10.11 19.64
N ASP A 670 10.39 -11.11 19.10
CA ASP A 670 9.06 -10.90 18.49
C ASP A 670 8.08 -10.16 19.41
N ARG A 671 8.16 -10.39 20.73
CA ARG A 671 7.32 -9.71 21.73
C ARG A 671 7.70 -8.23 21.86
N GLN A 672 8.99 -7.96 22.07
CA GLN A 672 9.51 -6.60 22.19
C GLN A 672 9.31 -5.80 20.90
N LEU A 673 9.33 -6.45 19.73
CA LEU A 673 9.04 -5.84 18.44
C LEU A 673 7.57 -5.39 18.33
N CYS A 674 6.62 -6.26 18.68
CA CYS A 674 5.20 -5.92 18.78
C CYS A 674 4.95 -4.76 19.76
N ASP A 675 5.65 -4.79 20.90
CA ASP A 675 5.54 -3.75 21.93
C ASP A 675 6.12 -2.41 21.45
N LEU A 676 7.30 -2.44 20.80
CA LEU A 676 7.94 -1.25 20.22
C LEU A 676 7.07 -0.63 19.13
N GLU A 677 6.43 -1.43 18.26
CA GLU A 677 5.52 -0.93 17.23
C GLU A 677 4.37 -0.09 17.84
N LEU A 678 3.78 -0.58 18.94
CA LEU A 678 2.68 0.09 19.65
C LEU A 678 3.13 1.22 20.59
N LEU A 679 4.40 1.25 21.00
CA LEU A 679 5.02 2.43 21.60
C LEU A 679 5.23 3.53 20.54
N MET A 680 5.87 3.21 19.42
CA MET A 680 6.23 4.21 18.40
C MET A 680 5.04 4.80 17.65
N ASN A 681 3.96 4.04 17.43
CA ASN A 681 2.75 4.55 16.77
C ASN A 681 1.70 5.16 17.73
N GLY A 682 1.99 5.23 19.03
CA GLY A 682 1.07 5.76 20.03
C GLY A 682 -0.06 4.82 20.46
N GLY A 683 -0.07 3.56 20.02
CA GLY A 683 -1.01 2.54 20.47
C GLY A 683 -1.02 2.33 21.99
N PHE A 684 0.11 2.56 22.66
CA PHE A 684 0.28 2.51 24.12
C PHE A 684 0.28 3.88 24.83
N SER A 685 -0.17 4.97 24.17
CA SER A 685 -0.30 6.29 24.81
C SER A 685 -0.95 6.18 26.21
N PRO A 686 -0.39 6.83 27.25
CA PRO A 686 0.65 7.86 27.19
C PRO A 686 2.10 7.35 27.24
N LEU A 687 2.38 6.04 27.15
CA LEU A 687 3.77 5.56 27.11
C LEU A 687 4.48 6.02 25.82
N GLU A 688 5.72 6.51 25.98
CA GLU A 688 6.64 6.87 24.89
C GLU A 688 8.02 6.19 25.03
N GLY A 689 8.08 5.11 25.81
CA GLY A 689 9.30 4.36 26.12
C GLY A 689 8.99 3.00 26.77
N PHE A 690 10.03 2.18 26.95
CA PHE A 690 9.92 0.97 27.78
C PHE A 690 9.95 1.37 29.26
N MET A 691 9.12 0.74 30.09
CA MET A 691 8.91 1.17 31.47
C MET A 691 10.20 1.14 32.30
N ASN A 692 10.56 2.31 32.82
CA ASN A 692 11.50 2.43 33.94
C ASN A 692 10.92 1.75 35.20
N ARG A 693 11.78 1.57 36.21
CA ARG A 693 11.43 0.86 37.43
C ARG A 693 10.21 1.44 38.14
N LYS A 694 10.05 2.77 38.14
CA LYS A 694 8.95 3.44 38.86
C LYS A 694 7.61 3.15 38.19
N ASP A 695 7.55 3.26 36.87
CA ASP A 695 6.34 2.93 36.11
C ASP A 695 6.05 1.43 36.21
N TYR A 696 7.06 0.57 36.07
CA TYR A 696 6.92 -0.88 36.20
C TYR A 696 6.38 -1.30 37.57
N GLU A 697 7.02 -0.91 38.68
CA GLU A 697 6.59 -1.27 40.04
C GLU A 697 5.16 -0.75 40.31
N SER A 698 4.85 0.47 39.86
CA SER A 698 3.51 1.04 40.00
C SER A 698 2.46 0.32 39.14
N VAL A 699 2.80 -0.14 37.94
CA VAL A 699 1.87 -0.92 37.08
C VAL A 699 1.63 -2.31 37.67
N VAL A 700 2.69 -2.99 38.13
CA VAL A 700 2.60 -4.30 38.78
C VAL A 700 1.71 -4.22 40.03
N HIS A 701 1.93 -3.26 40.92
CA HIS A 701 1.18 -3.19 42.18
C HIS A 701 -0.15 -2.43 42.12
N ASN A 702 -0.23 -1.33 41.36
CA ASN A 702 -1.33 -0.36 41.43
C ASN A 702 -2.13 -0.19 40.12
N LEU A 703 -1.74 -0.88 39.04
CA LEU A 703 -2.32 -0.73 37.69
C LEU A 703 -2.23 0.72 37.15
N ARG A 704 -1.19 1.46 37.55
CA ARG A 704 -0.97 2.85 37.14
C ARG A 704 0.49 3.10 36.84
N LEU A 705 0.75 3.96 35.87
CA LEU A 705 2.05 4.61 35.73
C LEU A 705 2.36 5.46 36.97
N ALA A 706 3.62 5.84 37.18
CA ALA A 706 4.08 6.62 38.33
C ALA A 706 3.42 8.01 38.41
N ASN A 707 2.95 8.54 37.28
CA ASN A 707 2.15 9.78 37.19
C ASN A 707 0.66 9.59 37.57
N GLY A 708 0.24 8.37 37.94
CA GLY A 708 -1.12 8.03 38.33
C GLY A 708 -2.06 7.64 37.20
N ILE A 709 -1.66 7.76 35.92
CA ILE A 709 -2.50 7.36 34.79
C ILE A 709 -2.65 5.84 34.75
N LEU A 710 -3.88 5.36 34.54
CA LEU A 710 -4.24 3.95 34.49
C LEU A 710 -3.47 3.21 33.37
N PHE A 711 -2.67 2.20 33.73
CA PHE A 711 -2.03 1.30 32.77
C PHE A 711 -1.80 -0.05 33.46
N SER A 712 -2.31 -1.13 32.87
CA SER A 712 -2.54 -2.39 33.59
C SER A 712 -1.56 -3.52 33.28
N MET A 713 -0.70 -3.36 32.27
CA MET A 713 0.21 -4.39 31.77
C MET A 713 1.65 -3.86 31.72
N PRO A 714 2.66 -4.57 32.25
CA PRO A 714 4.05 -4.16 32.10
C PRO A 714 4.52 -4.27 30.64
N VAL A 715 5.24 -3.24 30.17
CA VAL A 715 5.84 -3.15 28.83
C VAL A 715 7.31 -2.79 29.00
N THR A 716 8.20 -3.78 28.91
CA THR A 716 9.59 -3.71 29.36
C THR A 716 10.55 -4.31 28.33
N LEU A 717 11.74 -3.72 28.18
CA LEU A 717 12.84 -4.28 27.38
C LEU A 717 13.71 -5.16 28.27
N ASP A 718 13.76 -6.46 28.01
CA ASP A 718 14.52 -7.42 28.81
C ASP A 718 15.86 -7.83 28.19
N VAL A 719 16.92 -7.80 29.01
CA VAL A 719 18.33 -8.05 28.63
C VAL A 719 19.02 -8.98 29.63
N SER A 720 20.03 -9.75 29.18
CA SER A 720 20.82 -10.60 30.07
C SER A 720 22.01 -9.84 30.67
N GLN A 721 22.58 -10.37 31.77
CA GLN A 721 23.85 -9.87 32.33
C GLN A 721 24.94 -9.75 31.25
N LYS A 722 25.00 -10.72 30.33
CA LYS A 722 25.98 -10.75 29.25
C LYS A 722 25.75 -9.61 28.24
N ASP A 723 24.51 -9.26 27.93
CA ASP A 723 24.20 -8.18 27.00
C ASP A 723 24.59 -6.82 27.61
N ILE A 724 24.32 -6.64 28.91
CA ILE A 724 24.76 -5.47 29.68
C ILE A 724 26.29 -5.32 29.60
N GLU A 725 27.04 -6.39 29.87
CA GLU A 725 28.51 -6.39 29.84
C GLU A 725 29.08 -6.22 28.42
N THR A 726 28.49 -6.86 27.41
CA THR A 726 29.04 -6.89 26.04
C THR A 726 28.74 -5.59 25.29
N LEU A 727 27.55 -5.01 25.50
CA LEU A 727 27.15 -3.75 24.87
C LEU A 727 27.48 -2.53 25.75
N CYS A 728 28.00 -2.75 26.98
CA CYS A 728 28.21 -1.75 28.04
C CYS A 728 26.95 -0.89 28.30
N ILE A 729 25.82 -1.54 28.58
CA ILE A 729 24.53 -0.89 28.84
C ILE A 729 24.63 -0.17 30.21
N GLU A 730 24.44 1.15 30.22
CA GLU A 730 24.53 2.00 31.42
C GLU A 730 23.56 3.19 31.35
N VAL A 731 23.24 3.78 32.50
CA VAL A 731 22.30 4.92 32.60
C VAL A 731 22.83 6.15 31.85
N GLY A 732 21.96 6.82 31.12
CA GLY A 732 22.27 7.95 30.23
C GLY A 732 22.80 7.55 28.86
N ARG A 733 23.13 6.26 28.64
CA ARG A 733 23.63 5.79 27.35
C ARG A 733 22.49 5.49 26.37
N ARG A 734 22.81 5.61 25.08
CA ARG A 734 21.88 5.39 23.96
C ARG A 734 22.20 4.06 23.27
N ILE A 735 21.16 3.29 22.96
CA ILE A 735 21.25 2.01 22.24
C ILE A 735 20.24 1.94 21.09
N VAL A 736 20.62 1.34 19.97
CA VAL A 736 19.69 1.07 18.85
C VAL A 736 18.86 -0.16 19.16
N LEU A 737 17.56 -0.09 18.90
CA LEU A 737 16.66 -1.23 18.87
C LEU A 737 16.51 -1.70 17.42
N ARG A 738 16.92 -2.94 17.13
CA ARG A 738 16.89 -3.53 15.77
C ARG A 738 15.82 -4.60 15.62
N ASP A 739 15.24 -4.65 14.42
CA ASP A 739 14.36 -5.74 13.99
C ASP A 739 15.15 -7.04 13.82
N LEU A 740 14.60 -8.17 14.26
CA LEU A 740 15.22 -9.50 14.10
C LEU A 740 15.05 -10.08 12.69
N ARG A 741 14.19 -9.47 11.85
CA ARG A 741 13.77 -10.01 10.55
C ARG A 741 14.61 -9.48 9.39
N ASP A 742 15.03 -8.22 9.46
CA ASP A 742 15.75 -7.50 8.40
C ASP A 742 16.93 -6.62 8.93
N ASP A 743 17.30 -6.77 10.20
CA ASP A 743 18.33 -5.98 10.93
C ASP A 743 18.09 -4.45 10.95
N ALA A 744 16.90 -3.98 10.53
CA ALA A 744 16.60 -2.56 10.41
C ALA A 744 16.73 -1.82 11.75
N PRO A 745 17.35 -0.63 11.80
CA PRO A 745 17.33 0.23 12.98
C PRO A 745 15.93 0.85 13.11
N LEU A 746 15.17 0.43 14.11
CA LEU A 746 13.79 0.85 14.33
C LEU A 746 13.73 2.11 15.20
N ALA A 747 14.53 2.14 16.27
CA ALA A 747 14.51 3.21 17.26
C ALA A 747 15.86 3.34 17.98
N ILE A 748 16.05 4.44 18.70
CA ILE A 748 17.08 4.60 19.74
C ILE A 748 16.40 4.73 21.10
N LEU A 749 16.84 3.96 22.08
CA LEU A 749 16.42 4.10 23.48
C LEU A 749 17.52 4.81 24.27
N THR A 750 17.13 5.83 25.05
CA THR A 750 18.01 6.50 26.02
C THR A 750 17.75 5.91 27.40
N ILE A 751 18.75 5.25 27.99
CA ILE A 751 18.57 4.42 29.19
C ILE A 751 18.40 5.30 30.43
N GLU A 752 17.26 5.15 31.12
CA GLU A 752 16.98 5.81 32.42
C GLU A 752 17.41 4.95 33.60
N ASP A 753 17.09 3.65 33.56
CA ASP A 753 17.47 2.70 34.59
C ASP A 753 17.63 1.27 34.06
N ILE A 754 18.33 0.47 34.86
CA ILE A 754 18.57 -0.96 34.63
C ILE A 754 18.27 -1.63 35.97
N TYR A 755 17.29 -2.52 36.00
CA TYR A 755 16.80 -3.12 37.24
C TYR A 755 16.48 -4.60 37.07
N LYS A 756 16.60 -5.34 38.17
CA LYS A 756 16.26 -6.77 38.22
C LYS A 756 14.84 -6.92 38.77
N PRO A 757 13.85 -7.30 37.95
CA PRO A 757 12.47 -7.50 38.42
C PRO A 757 12.36 -8.74 39.29
N ASP A 758 11.38 -8.74 40.21
CA ASP A 758 10.91 -9.96 40.86
C ASP A 758 9.81 -10.60 39.99
N LYS A 759 10.21 -11.64 39.27
CA LYS A 759 9.34 -12.35 38.31
C LYS A 759 8.20 -13.12 38.99
N GLU A 760 8.35 -13.52 40.25
CA GLU A 760 7.27 -14.19 40.98
C GLU A 760 6.22 -13.17 41.43
N VAL A 761 6.66 -12.00 41.91
CA VAL A 761 5.79 -10.87 42.23
C VAL A 761 5.05 -10.35 40.98
N GLU A 762 5.72 -10.28 39.83
CA GLU A 762 5.07 -9.95 38.55
C GLU A 762 4.04 -11.02 38.15
N ALA A 763 4.41 -12.31 38.20
CA ALA A 763 3.51 -13.41 37.84
C ALA A 763 2.22 -13.38 38.67
N ILE A 764 2.35 -13.28 40.00
CA ILE A 764 1.21 -13.26 40.92
C ILE A 764 0.36 -12.00 40.72
N ASN A 765 0.97 -10.82 40.70
CA ASN A 765 0.19 -9.57 40.66
C ASN A 765 -0.42 -9.28 39.28
N VAL A 766 0.25 -9.66 38.18
CA VAL A 766 -0.17 -9.37 36.81
C VAL A 766 -0.97 -10.51 36.18
N PHE A 767 -0.59 -11.77 36.44
CA PHE A 767 -1.22 -12.97 35.85
C PHE A 767 -2.00 -13.83 36.85
N GLY A 768 -2.10 -13.40 38.11
CA GLY A 768 -2.95 -13.98 39.16
C GLY A 768 -2.34 -15.15 39.94
N ASP A 769 -1.42 -15.91 39.36
CA ASP A 769 -0.72 -17.02 40.00
C ASP A 769 0.66 -17.23 39.34
N ASN A 770 1.59 -17.87 40.05
CA ASN A 770 2.91 -18.26 39.53
C ASN A 770 2.90 -19.67 38.88
N ASP A 771 1.78 -20.04 38.25
CA ASP A 771 1.62 -21.35 37.59
C ASP A 771 2.15 -21.31 36.13
N MET A 772 3.15 -22.14 35.85
CA MET A 772 3.74 -22.32 34.51
C MET A 772 2.75 -22.80 33.44
N ALA A 773 1.55 -23.27 33.80
CA ALA A 773 0.47 -23.50 32.84
C ALA A 773 -0.09 -22.20 32.23
N HIS A 774 0.15 -21.03 32.83
CA HIS A 774 -0.19 -19.72 32.26
C HIS A 774 0.84 -19.32 31.19
N PRO A 775 0.45 -19.09 29.92
CA PRO A 775 1.41 -18.87 28.83
C PRO A 775 2.41 -17.73 29.04
N SER A 776 2.02 -16.65 29.72
CA SER A 776 2.97 -15.56 30.05
C SER A 776 3.79 -15.79 31.31
N VAL A 777 3.40 -16.69 32.21
CA VAL A 777 4.25 -17.08 33.35
C VAL A 777 5.35 -18.01 32.85
N ASP A 778 5.02 -18.97 31.98
CA ASP A 778 6.02 -19.75 31.24
C ASP A 778 6.99 -18.84 30.47
N TYR A 779 6.48 -17.88 29.70
CA TYR A 779 7.32 -16.94 28.96
C TYR A 779 8.20 -16.08 29.89
N LEU A 780 7.66 -15.60 31.01
CA LEU A 780 8.38 -14.78 31.99
C LEU A 780 9.55 -15.52 32.64
N HIS A 781 9.39 -16.80 32.96
CA HIS A 781 10.47 -17.61 33.55
C HIS A 781 11.43 -18.21 32.52
N ASN A 782 10.91 -18.69 31.38
CA ASN A 782 11.70 -19.47 30.41
C ASN A 782 12.22 -18.67 29.20
N ARG A 783 11.74 -17.45 28.94
CA ARG A 783 12.13 -16.64 27.76
C ARG A 783 12.72 -15.28 28.12
N VAL A 784 12.01 -14.53 28.96
CA VAL A 784 12.43 -13.20 29.45
C VAL A 784 13.76 -13.30 30.18
N LYS A 785 14.66 -12.34 29.95
CA LYS A 785 15.99 -12.26 30.56
C LYS A 785 15.95 -11.81 32.03
N GLU A 786 17.11 -11.41 32.56
CA GLU A 786 17.34 -11.22 34.00
C GLU A 786 17.11 -9.79 34.46
N TYR A 787 17.24 -8.82 33.56
CA TYR A 787 17.12 -7.39 33.84
C TYR A 787 16.15 -6.74 32.86
N TYR A 788 15.48 -5.69 33.32
CA TYR A 788 14.74 -4.74 32.50
C TYR A 788 15.52 -3.45 32.36
N VAL A 789 15.38 -2.84 31.18
CA VAL A 789 15.97 -1.55 30.82
C VAL A 789 14.82 -0.58 30.54
N GLY A 790 14.73 0.48 31.35
CA GLY A 790 13.78 1.56 31.16
C GLY A 790 14.35 2.71 30.34
N GLY A 791 13.50 3.43 29.61
CA GLY A 791 13.92 4.65 28.94
C GLY A 791 12.99 5.13 27.82
N GLU A 792 13.02 6.45 27.60
CA GLU A 792 12.43 7.11 26.44
C GLU A 792 12.98 6.57 25.11
N ILE A 793 12.08 6.48 24.12
CA ILE A 793 12.35 5.97 22.78
C ILE A 793 12.26 7.12 21.77
N GLU A 794 13.21 7.16 20.82
CA GLU A 794 13.15 7.99 19.62
C GLU A 794 13.03 7.11 18.37
N ALA A 795 12.02 7.37 17.54
CA ALA A 795 11.68 6.52 16.41
C ALA A 795 12.51 6.84 15.14
N ILE A 796 12.99 5.80 14.45
CA ILE A 796 13.72 5.91 13.18
C ILE A 796 12.87 5.35 12.03
N ASN A 797 12.46 4.09 12.13
CA ASN A 797 11.69 3.39 11.09
C ASN A 797 10.60 2.52 11.75
N PRO A 798 9.39 2.45 11.19
CA PRO A 798 8.41 1.46 11.61
C PRO A 798 8.89 0.04 11.24
N PRO A 799 8.48 -1.02 11.97
CA PRO A 799 8.78 -2.39 11.59
C PRO A 799 8.20 -2.72 10.21
N THR A 800 9.02 -3.28 9.32
CA THR A 800 8.56 -3.68 7.98
C THR A 800 7.55 -4.82 8.07
N HIS A 801 6.38 -4.69 7.44
CA HIS A 801 5.43 -5.81 7.29
C HIS A 801 5.11 -6.01 5.81
N TYR A 802 5.22 -7.25 5.33
CA TYR A 802 4.94 -7.61 3.93
C TYR A 802 3.53 -8.18 3.75
N ASP A 803 2.84 -8.52 4.84
CA ASP A 803 1.53 -9.15 4.82
C ASP A 803 0.42 -8.15 5.19
N TYR A 804 -0.62 -8.11 4.36
CA TYR A 804 -1.87 -7.38 4.61
C TYR A 804 -1.69 -5.89 4.95
N VAL A 805 -0.72 -5.21 4.32
CA VAL A 805 -0.38 -3.79 4.60
C VAL A 805 -1.59 -2.87 4.56
N ALA A 806 -2.51 -3.05 3.60
CA ALA A 806 -3.76 -2.28 3.48
C ALA A 806 -4.76 -2.48 4.64
N HIS A 807 -4.53 -3.43 5.54
CA HIS A 807 -5.32 -3.64 6.76
C HIS A 807 -4.53 -3.32 8.04
N ARG A 808 -3.24 -2.97 7.96
CA ARG A 808 -2.41 -2.58 9.11
C ARG A 808 -2.44 -1.06 9.25
N TYR A 809 -3.30 -0.55 10.13
CA TYR A 809 -3.40 0.88 10.40
C TYR A 809 -2.66 1.23 11.69
N THR A 810 -1.99 2.37 11.72
CA THR A 810 -1.62 3.07 12.96
C THR A 810 -2.85 3.70 13.63
N PRO A 811 -2.77 4.11 14.90
CA PRO A 811 -3.79 4.92 15.56
C PRO A 811 -4.15 6.19 14.78
N ALA A 812 -3.16 6.89 14.20
CA ALA A 812 -3.37 8.11 13.44
C ALA A 812 -4.17 7.86 12.15
N GLU A 813 -3.75 6.88 11.35
CA GLU A 813 -4.45 6.51 10.10
C GLU A 813 -5.86 6.00 10.36
N LEU A 814 -6.08 5.19 11.40
CA LEU A 814 -7.42 4.67 11.69
C LEU A 814 -8.38 5.76 12.17
N ARG A 815 -7.87 6.75 12.92
CA ARG A 815 -8.62 7.96 13.29
C ARG A 815 -8.97 8.81 12.07
N ALA A 816 -8.04 8.97 11.14
CA ALA A 816 -8.27 9.65 9.87
C ALA A 816 -9.32 8.91 9.00
N HIS A 817 -9.26 7.57 8.96
CA HIS A 817 -10.23 6.71 8.28
C HIS A 817 -11.64 6.87 8.86
N PHE A 818 -11.80 6.82 10.19
CA PHE A 818 -13.09 7.10 10.83
C PHE A 818 -13.62 8.51 10.52
N LYS A 819 -12.74 9.52 10.50
CA LYS A 819 -13.10 10.89 10.10
C LYS A 819 -13.57 10.95 8.64
N LYS A 820 -12.85 10.30 7.70
CA LYS A 820 -13.22 10.21 6.27
C LYS A 820 -14.61 9.60 6.07
N LEU A 821 -14.94 8.56 6.83
CA LEU A 821 -16.26 7.91 6.78
C LEU A 821 -17.35 8.61 7.61
N ASN A 822 -17.08 9.76 8.25
CA ASN A 822 -17.96 10.44 9.21
C ASN A 822 -18.39 9.55 10.41
N TRP A 823 -17.57 8.57 10.78
CA TRP A 823 -17.81 7.67 11.91
C TRP A 823 -17.50 8.36 13.24
N THR A 824 -18.54 8.78 13.96
CA THR A 824 -18.43 9.39 15.29
C THR A 824 -18.50 8.38 16.43
N ARG A 825 -19.20 7.26 16.24
CA ARG A 825 -19.25 6.13 17.18
C ARG A 825 -18.76 4.86 16.51
N VAL A 826 -17.77 4.24 17.13
CA VAL A 826 -17.14 3.00 16.70
C VAL A 826 -17.06 2.02 17.88
N VAL A 827 -17.57 0.81 17.68
CA VAL A 827 -17.43 -0.33 18.60
C VAL A 827 -16.34 -1.28 18.12
N ALA A 828 -15.28 -1.42 18.91
CA ALA A 828 -14.16 -2.28 18.59
C ALA A 828 -14.36 -3.71 19.12
N PHE A 829 -14.05 -4.69 18.28
CA PHE A 829 -14.09 -6.12 18.60
C PHE A 829 -12.68 -6.71 18.62
N GLN A 830 -12.24 -7.16 19.81
CA GLN A 830 -11.02 -7.94 20.00
C GLN A 830 -11.23 -9.38 19.56
N THR A 831 -10.32 -9.94 18.76
CA THR A 831 -10.23 -11.39 18.59
C THR A 831 -8.82 -11.88 18.24
N ARG A 832 -8.50 -13.08 18.73
CA ARG A 832 -7.36 -13.91 18.34
C ARG A 832 -7.79 -15.23 17.67
N ASN A 833 -9.09 -15.43 17.48
CA ASN A 833 -9.71 -16.64 16.95
C ASN A 833 -10.41 -16.35 15.60
N PRO A 834 -10.63 -17.37 14.75
CA PRO A 834 -11.57 -17.28 13.63
C PRO A 834 -12.94 -16.74 14.07
N MET A 835 -13.52 -15.85 13.27
CA MET A 835 -14.90 -15.40 13.47
C MET A 835 -15.89 -16.39 12.84
N HIS A 836 -17.09 -16.45 13.41
CA HIS A 836 -18.16 -17.40 13.09
C HIS A 836 -19.51 -16.64 13.20
N ARG A 837 -20.65 -17.28 12.91
CA ARG A 837 -21.96 -16.57 12.91
C ARG A 837 -22.26 -15.87 14.23
N ALA A 838 -22.09 -16.57 15.36
CA ALA A 838 -22.28 -15.98 16.70
C ALA A 838 -21.41 -14.73 16.94
N HIS A 839 -20.19 -14.68 16.40
CA HIS A 839 -19.32 -13.50 16.50
C HIS A 839 -19.82 -12.32 15.65
N ARG A 840 -20.37 -12.60 14.45
CA ARG A 840 -20.99 -11.58 13.57
C ARG A 840 -22.28 -11.04 14.17
N GLU A 841 -23.15 -11.90 14.71
CA GLU A 841 -24.38 -11.44 15.36
C GLU A 841 -24.09 -10.60 16.60
N LEU A 842 -23.09 -11.00 17.40
CA LEU A 842 -22.66 -10.24 18.57
C LEU A 842 -22.21 -8.82 18.20
N THR A 843 -21.34 -8.67 17.19
CA THR A 843 -20.85 -7.34 16.77
C THR A 843 -21.93 -6.50 16.10
N VAL A 844 -22.81 -7.09 15.26
CA VAL A 844 -23.98 -6.40 14.69
C VAL A 844 -24.97 -5.96 15.77
N ARG A 845 -25.20 -6.79 16.80
CA ARG A 845 -26.04 -6.45 17.95
C ARG A 845 -25.43 -5.30 18.77
N ALA A 846 -24.13 -5.35 19.04
CA ALA A 846 -23.39 -4.28 19.73
C ALA A 846 -23.56 -2.93 19.00
N ALA A 847 -23.32 -2.96 17.69
CA ALA A 847 -23.44 -1.83 16.80
C ALA A 847 -24.85 -1.25 16.74
N ARG A 848 -25.89 -2.10 16.66
CA ARG A 848 -27.29 -1.65 16.69
C ARG A 848 -27.69 -1.04 18.03
N GLN A 849 -27.36 -1.71 19.15
CA GLN A 849 -27.69 -1.24 20.50
C GLN A 849 -27.02 0.10 20.85
N ARG A 850 -25.77 0.30 20.40
CA ARG A 850 -25.02 1.56 20.60
C ARG A 850 -25.13 2.53 19.41
N GLN A 851 -25.88 2.15 18.37
CA GLN A 851 -26.00 2.81 17.06
C GLN A 851 -24.63 3.36 16.57
N ALA A 852 -23.64 2.47 16.57
CA ALA A 852 -22.23 2.69 16.26
C ALA A 852 -21.80 1.81 15.07
N ASN A 853 -20.75 2.22 14.37
CA ASN A 853 -20.10 1.38 13.35
C ASN A 853 -19.10 0.40 13.98
N ILE A 854 -18.70 -0.62 13.25
CA ILE A 854 -17.92 -1.75 13.78
C ILE A 854 -16.46 -1.63 13.35
N LEU A 855 -15.54 -1.73 14.30
CA LEU A 855 -14.14 -2.02 14.04
C LEU A 855 -13.84 -3.47 14.42
N ILE A 856 -13.67 -4.33 13.41
CA ILE A 856 -13.12 -5.66 13.59
C ILE A 856 -11.61 -5.51 13.73
N HIS A 857 -11.10 -5.68 14.96
CA HIS A 857 -9.73 -5.32 15.32
C HIS A 857 -8.91 -6.55 15.78
N PRO A 858 -8.73 -7.59 14.97
CA PRO A 858 -8.03 -8.80 15.36
C PRO A 858 -6.54 -8.59 15.66
N VAL A 859 -6.00 -9.41 16.56
CA VAL A 859 -4.56 -9.44 16.85
C VAL A 859 -3.81 -10.29 15.82
N VAL A 860 -2.74 -9.75 15.25
CA VAL A 860 -1.83 -10.43 14.32
C VAL A 860 -0.37 -10.53 14.82
N GLY A 861 -0.06 -9.93 15.96
CA GLY A 861 1.15 -10.25 16.72
C GLY A 861 1.02 -11.57 17.49
N LEU A 862 1.81 -11.72 18.56
CA LEU A 862 1.78 -12.94 19.38
C LEU A 862 0.41 -13.16 20.05
N THR A 863 -0.08 -14.40 19.99
CA THR A 863 -1.36 -14.86 20.55
C THR A 863 -1.14 -16.10 21.43
N LYS A 864 -2.18 -16.87 21.78
CA LYS A 864 -2.01 -18.04 22.65
C LYS A 864 -1.28 -19.16 21.87
N PRO A 865 -0.27 -19.85 22.46
CA PRO A 865 0.33 -21.02 21.85
C PRO A 865 -0.71 -22.07 21.44
N GLY A 866 -0.68 -22.50 20.18
CA GLY A 866 -1.63 -23.44 19.60
C GLY A 866 -2.94 -22.82 19.05
N ASP A 867 -3.08 -21.50 19.04
CA ASP A 867 -4.08 -20.81 18.23
C ASP A 867 -3.78 -20.99 16.72
N ILE A 868 -4.79 -20.74 15.88
CA ILE A 868 -4.65 -20.76 14.42
C ILE A 868 -3.77 -19.58 13.97
N ASP A 869 -2.91 -19.83 12.98
CA ASP A 869 -1.98 -18.83 12.42
C ASP A 869 -2.71 -17.56 11.94
N HIS A 870 -2.03 -16.42 12.01
CA HIS A 870 -2.69 -15.15 11.72
C HIS A 870 -3.07 -15.02 10.23
N TYR A 871 -2.31 -15.59 9.29
CA TYR A 871 -2.67 -15.57 7.87
C TYR A 871 -4.04 -16.24 7.61
N THR A 872 -4.27 -17.43 8.20
CA THR A 872 -5.56 -18.12 8.12
C THR A 872 -6.66 -17.33 8.80
N ARG A 873 -6.38 -16.73 9.96
CA ARG A 873 -7.34 -15.89 10.66
C ARG A 873 -7.70 -14.63 9.86
N VAL A 874 -6.74 -13.96 9.24
CA VAL A 874 -6.99 -12.79 8.37
C VAL A 874 -7.81 -13.17 7.14
N ARG A 875 -7.50 -14.30 6.49
CA ARG A 875 -8.36 -14.83 5.41
C ARG A 875 -9.79 -15.12 5.89
N VAL A 876 -9.97 -15.62 7.12
CA VAL A 876 -11.31 -15.80 7.73
C VAL A 876 -12.00 -14.44 7.98
N TYR A 877 -11.28 -13.44 8.48
CA TYR A 877 -11.86 -12.11 8.71
C TYR A 877 -12.27 -11.47 7.38
N GLN A 878 -11.42 -11.52 6.35
CA GLN A 878 -11.77 -11.07 5.00
C GLN A 878 -12.99 -11.83 4.44
N ALA A 879 -13.08 -13.15 4.63
CA ALA A 879 -14.22 -13.95 4.20
C ALA A 879 -15.54 -13.63 4.95
N ILE A 880 -15.48 -13.15 6.20
CA ILE A 880 -16.68 -12.79 6.97
C ILE A 880 -17.09 -11.31 6.80
N MET A 881 -16.20 -10.42 6.32
CA MET A 881 -16.53 -9.00 6.11
C MET A 881 -17.77 -8.79 5.21
N PRO A 882 -17.96 -9.50 4.07
CA PRO A 882 -19.17 -9.40 3.24
C PRO A 882 -20.47 -9.86 3.91
N LYS A 883 -20.45 -10.33 5.16
CA LYS A 883 -21.66 -10.69 5.92
C LYS A 883 -22.13 -9.56 6.85
N TYR A 884 -21.39 -8.46 6.93
CA TYR A 884 -21.88 -7.22 7.54
C TYR A 884 -22.68 -6.42 6.50
N PRO A 885 -23.66 -5.60 6.93
CA PRO A 885 -24.27 -4.61 6.04
C PRO A 885 -23.21 -3.66 5.45
N ASN A 886 -23.40 -3.24 4.19
CA ASN A 886 -22.48 -2.36 3.48
C ASN A 886 -22.19 -1.09 4.30
N GLY A 887 -20.92 -0.70 4.38
CA GLY A 887 -20.46 0.47 5.14
C GLY A 887 -20.56 0.37 6.67
N MET A 888 -21.01 -0.75 7.26
CA MET A 888 -21.19 -0.87 8.72
C MET A 888 -19.91 -1.28 9.47
N ALA A 889 -18.95 -1.93 8.81
CA ALA A 889 -17.79 -2.53 9.45
C ALA A 889 -16.48 -2.30 8.68
N THR A 890 -15.39 -2.03 9.41
CA THR A 890 -14.00 -1.94 8.91
C THR A 890 -13.14 -3.00 9.58
N LEU A 891 -12.18 -3.58 8.84
CA LEU A 891 -11.15 -4.49 9.34
C LEU A 891 -9.84 -3.72 9.56
N SER A 892 -9.22 -3.88 10.73
CA SER A 892 -7.87 -3.35 11.01
C SER A 892 -7.08 -4.36 11.84
N LEU A 893 -5.81 -4.60 11.52
CA LEU A 893 -4.96 -5.62 12.14
C LEU A 893 -4.10 -5.00 13.24
N LEU A 894 -4.20 -5.51 14.46
CA LEU A 894 -3.43 -5.03 15.61
C LEU A 894 -2.13 -5.83 15.79
N PRO A 895 -0.94 -5.22 15.72
CA PRO A 895 0.36 -5.87 15.96
C PRO A 895 0.63 -6.10 17.47
N LEU A 896 -0.38 -6.47 18.25
CA LEU A 896 -0.24 -6.67 19.70
C LEU A 896 0.37 -8.05 20.02
N ALA A 897 1.31 -8.09 20.95
CA ALA A 897 1.69 -9.33 21.63
C ALA A 897 0.80 -9.52 22.89
N MET A 898 -0.21 -10.38 22.78
CA MET A 898 -1.10 -10.70 23.90
C MET A 898 -0.33 -11.38 25.04
N ARG A 899 -0.74 -11.10 26.29
CA ARG A 899 -0.18 -11.73 27.50
C ARG A 899 -1.09 -12.82 28.05
N MET A 900 -2.30 -12.97 27.54
CA MET A 900 -3.37 -13.79 28.14
C MET A 900 -3.68 -13.39 29.60
N GLY A 901 -3.45 -12.13 29.98
CA GLY A 901 -3.61 -11.60 31.33
C GLY A 901 -5.05 -11.23 31.71
N GLY A 902 -6.05 -11.91 31.09
CA GLY A 902 -7.46 -11.85 31.44
C GLY A 902 -7.98 -10.45 31.82
N PRO A 903 -8.39 -10.21 33.08
CA PRO A 903 -8.93 -8.92 33.54
C PRO A 903 -8.00 -7.71 33.36
N ARG A 904 -6.69 -7.84 33.61
CA ARG A 904 -5.74 -6.74 33.39
C ARG A 904 -5.58 -6.46 31.90
N GLU A 905 -5.48 -7.51 31.09
CA GLU A 905 -5.40 -7.38 29.64
C GLU A 905 -6.69 -6.82 29.01
N ALA A 906 -7.85 -7.00 29.64
CA ALA A 906 -9.09 -6.36 29.21
C ALA A 906 -9.05 -4.82 29.40
N VAL A 907 -8.48 -4.32 30.51
CA VAL A 907 -8.23 -2.88 30.72
C VAL A 907 -7.23 -2.36 29.68
N TRP A 908 -6.14 -3.10 29.45
CA TRP A 908 -5.12 -2.73 28.46
C TRP A 908 -5.69 -2.66 27.03
N HIS A 909 -6.50 -3.64 26.63
CA HIS A 909 -7.20 -3.60 25.35
C HIS A 909 -8.15 -2.41 25.20
N ALA A 910 -8.81 -1.97 26.28
CA ALA A 910 -9.66 -0.79 26.25
C ALA A 910 -8.83 0.49 26.04
N ILE A 911 -7.70 0.63 26.72
CA ILE A 911 -6.72 1.72 26.51
C ILE A 911 -6.24 1.75 25.06
N ILE A 912 -5.79 0.60 24.52
CA ILE A 912 -5.32 0.49 23.13
C ILE A 912 -6.45 0.90 22.16
N ARG A 913 -7.67 0.39 22.33
CA ARG A 913 -8.78 0.70 21.40
C ARG A 913 -9.22 2.16 21.48
N LYS A 914 -9.14 2.78 22.65
CA LYS A 914 -9.28 4.24 22.81
C LYS A 914 -8.19 5.00 22.06
N ASN A 915 -6.93 4.59 22.16
CA ASN A 915 -5.82 5.20 21.43
C ASN A 915 -6.03 5.12 19.91
N PHE A 916 -6.53 3.99 19.41
CA PHE A 916 -6.96 3.79 18.02
C PHE A 916 -8.30 4.48 17.65
N GLY A 917 -8.92 5.27 18.54
CA GLY A 917 -10.09 6.11 18.24
C GLY A 917 -11.45 5.46 18.48
N ALA A 918 -11.55 4.27 19.07
CA ALA A 918 -12.84 3.64 19.35
C ALA A 918 -13.57 4.31 20.55
N THR A 919 -14.87 4.58 20.36
CA THR A 919 -15.78 5.03 21.44
C THR A 919 -16.21 3.91 22.40
N HIS A 920 -16.30 2.69 21.88
CA HIS A 920 -16.87 1.53 22.57
C HIS A 920 -15.97 0.31 22.39
N PHE A 921 -15.92 -0.58 23.38
CA PHE A 921 -15.15 -1.82 23.31
C PHE A 921 -15.94 -3.02 23.81
N ILE A 922 -16.01 -4.07 22.99
CA ILE A 922 -16.66 -5.34 23.35
C ILE A 922 -15.77 -6.12 24.30
N ILE A 923 -16.34 -6.54 25.43
CA ILE A 923 -15.72 -7.49 26.37
C ILE A 923 -16.65 -8.70 26.50
N GLY A 924 -16.21 -9.84 25.97
CA GLY A 924 -16.98 -11.08 25.99
C GLY A 924 -16.72 -11.94 27.23
N ARG A 925 -17.26 -13.16 27.22
CA ARG A 925 -16.91 -14.23 28.17
C ARG A 925 -15.44 -14.62 28.02
N ASP A 926 -14.73 -14.80 29.14
CA ASP A 926 -13.34 -15.29 29.20
C ASP A 926 -12.36 -14.44 28.35
N HIS A 927 -12.58 -13.12 28.39
CA HIS A 927 -11.85 -12.16 27.55
C HIS A 927 -10.37 -12.14 27.89
N ALA A 928 -9.53 -12.43 26.88
CA ALA A 928 -8.09 -12.64 27.03
C ALA A 928 -7.68 -13.72 28.05
N GLY A 929 -8.56 -14.67 28.38
CA GLY A 929 -8.24 -15.78 29.28
C GLY A 929 -7.43 -16.91 28.61
N PRO A 930 -6.47 -17.53 29.34
CA PRO A 930 -5.68 -18.67 28.85
C PRO A 930 -6.42 -20.01 29.03
N GLY A 931 -7.53 -20.05 29.76
CA GLY A 931 -8.24 -21.28 30.12
C GLY A 931 -7.81 -21.82 31.48
N LYS A 932 -7.31 -23.06 31.54
CA LYS A 932 -7.13 -23.81 32.80
C LYS A 932 -5.69 -23.88 33.30
N ASN A 933 -5.54 -23.86 34.61
CA ASN A 933 -4.30 -24.03 35.37
C ASN A 933 -3.86 -25.51 35.45
N SER A 934 -2.71 -25.77 36.09
CA SER A 934 -2.16 -27.11 36.29
C SER A 934 -3.07 -28.07 37.10
N LYS A 935 -4.02 -27.53 37.87
CA LYS A 935 -5.01 -28.27 38.67
C LYS A 935 -6.32 -28.53 37.92
N GLY A 936 -6.50 -27.96 36.72
CA GLY A 936 -7.71 -28.07 35.90
C GLY A 936 -8.81 -27.03 36.22
N GLU A 937 -8.50 -26.04 37.05
CA GLU A 937 -9.36 -24.90 37.42
C GLU A 937 -9.15 -23.77 36.40
N ASP A 938 -10.16 -22.93 36.15
CA ASP A 938 -10.01 -21.81 35.20
C ASP A 938 -9.18 -20.67 35.86
N PHE A 939 -8.21 -20.10 35.14
CA PHE A 939 -7.32 -19.04 35.65
C PHE A 939 -8.07 -17.76 36.04
N TYR A 940 -9.14 -17.45 35.32
CA TYR A 940 -10.02 -16.32 35.59
C TYR A 940 -11.47 -16.78 35.44
N GLY A 941 -12.37 -16.23 36.23
CA GLY A 941 -13.81 -16.47 36.07
C GLY A 941 -14.33 -15.94 34.74
N PRO A 942 -15.41 -16.54 34.18
CA PRO A 942 -15.88 -16.28 32.83
C PRO A 942 -16.30 -14.84 32.56
N TYR A 943 -16.53 -14.01 33.59
CA TYR A 943 -16.93 -12.61 33.47
C TYR A 943 -16.04 -11.64 34.28
N ASP A 944 -14.94 -12.13 34.84
CA ASP A 944 -14.06 -11.33 35.71
C ASP A 944 -13.51 -10.12 34.97
N ALA A 945 -13.18 -10.27 33.69
CA ALA A 945 -12.76 -9.18 32.83
C ALA A 945 -13.83 -8.07 32.67
N GLN A 946 -15.12 -8.42 32.58
CA GLN A 946 -16.20 -7.42 32.49
C GLN A 946 -16.32 -6.66 33.82
N HIS A 947 -16.39 -7.38 34.93
CA HIS A 947 -16.46 -6.80 36.27
C HIS A 947 -15.23 -5.96 36.63
N PHE A 948 -14.06 -6.32 36.13
CA PHE A 948 -12.80 -5.63 36.42
C PHE A 948 -12.66 -4.32 35.64
N VAL A 949 -13.00 -4.31 34.34
CA VAL A 949 -12.92 -3.08 33.52
C VAL A 949 -13.97 -2.05 33.96
N GLU A 950 -15.17 -2.47 34.37
CA GLU A 950 -16.22 -1.55 34.84
C GLU A 950 -15.77 -0.69 36.05
N LYS A 951 -14.89 -1.23 36.92
CA LYS A 951 -14.30 -0.47 38.04
C LYS A 951 -13.54 0.77 37.60
N TYR A 952 -13.00 0.77 36.38
CA TYR A 952 -12.17 1.84 35.81
C TYR A 952 -12.88 2.62 34.70
N ARG A 953 -14.18 2.38 34.46
CA ARG A 953 -14.97 3.00 33.38
C ARG A 953 -14.82 4.53 33.32
N ASN A 954 -14.84 5.19 34.47
CA ASN A 954 -14.75 6.65 34.59
C ASN A 954 -13.39 7.22 34.20
N GLU A 955 -12.31 6.44 34.29
CA GLU A 955 -10.94 6.84 33.94
C GLU A 955 -10.57 6.40 32.52
N LEU A 956 -11.14 5.29 32.08
CA LEU A 956 -10.93 4.74 30.75
C LEU A 956 -11.51 5.68 29.68
N HIS A 957 -12.68 6.29 29.89
CA HIS A 957 -13.39 7.10 28.88
C HIS A 957 -13.59 6.36 27.54
N ILE A 958 -13.87 5.07 27.60
CA ILE A 958 -14.32 4.23 26.49
C ILE A 958 -15.44 3.34 27.02
N GLU A 959 -16.58 3.28 26.32
CA GLU A 959 -17.76 2.58 26.82
C GLU A 959 -17.62 1.06 26.62
N VAL A 960 -17.61 0.31 27.72
CA VAL A 960 -17.61 -1.15 27.65
C VAL A 960 -18.98 -1.63 27.18
N VAL A 961 -18.98 -2.51 26.18
CA VAL A 961 -20.16 -3.26 25.76
C VAL A 961 -19.99 -4.70 26.24
N PRO A 962 -20.47 -5.06 27.44
CA PRO A 962 -20.38 -6.42 27.93
C PRO A 962 -21.29 -7.33 27.10
N PHE A 963 -20.80 -8.53 26.76
CA PHE A 963 -21.60 -9.54 26.10
C PHE A 963 -21.61 -10.86 26.86
N GLN A 964 -22.81 -11.38 27.02
CA GLN A 964 -23.05 -12.76 27.44
C GLN A 964 -22.76 -13.73 26.30
N MET A 965 -22.67 -15.02 26.63
CA MET A 965 -22.46 -16.05 25.63
C MET A 965 -23.65 -16.11 24.67
N VAL A 966 -23.41 -15.93 23.37
CA VAL A 966 -24.44 -16.05 22.33
C VAL A 966 -24.55 -17.51 21.90
N THR A 967 -25.77 -18.04 21.87
CA THR A 967 -26.09 -19.42 21.45
C THR A 967 -27.07 -19.42 20.28
N TYR A 968 -27.13 -20.53 19.53
CA TYR A 968 -28.05 -20.70 18.41
C TYR A 968 -29.33 -21.41 18.86
N ILE A 969 -30.48 -20.90 18.45
CA ILE A 969 -31.81 -21.40 18.75
C ILE A 969 -32.37 -22.07 17.49
N PRO A 970 -32.40 -23.42 17.40
CA PRO A 970 -32.79 -24.11 16.16
C PRO A 970 -34.24 -23.89 15.77
N ASP A 971 -35.11 -23.67 16.77
CA ASP A 971 -36.55 -23.56 16.57
C ASP A 971 -36.97 -22.22 15.92
N SER A 972 -36.10 -21.20 15.95
CA SER A 972 -36.31 -19.89 15.29
C SER A 972 -35.23 -19.49 14.28
N ASP A 973 -34.14 -20.26 14.14
CA ASP A 973 -32.94 -19.93 13.34
C ASP A 973 -32.21 -18.65 13.80
N GLU A 974 -32.32 -18.30 15.09
CA GLU A 974 -31.79 -17.06 15.66
C GLU A 974 -30.61 -17.27 16.62
N TYR A 975 -29.95 -16.17 16.98
CA TYR A 975 -28.83 -16.13 17.93
C TYR A 975 -29.17 -15.21 19.09
N LEU A 976 -29.27 -15.78 20.29
CA LEU A 976 -29.62 -15.04 21.50
C LEU A 976 -28.49 -15.11 22.55
N PRO A 977 -28.25 -14.02 23.29
CA PRO A 977 -27.53 -14.07 24.57
C PRO A 977 -28.20 -15.08 25.52
N ILE A 978 -27.40 -15.88 26.22
CA ILE A 978 -27.90 -16.98 27.07
C ILE A 978 -28.87 -16.54 28.19
N ASP A 979 -28.78 -15.28 28.62
CA ASP A 979 -29.65 -14.62 29.60
C ASP A 979 -31.00 -14.16 29.01
N GLU A 980 -31.13 -14.09 27.69
CA GLU A 980 -32.37 -13.78 26.97
C GLU A 980 -33.09 -15.04 26.43
N VAL A 981 -32.48 -16.22 26.56
CA VAL A 981 -33.08 -17.48 26.08
C VAL A 981 -34.19 -17.93 27.04
N PRO A 982 -35.43 -18.20 26.57
CA PRO A 982 -36.50 -18.67 27.44
C PRO A 982 -36.17 -20.01 28.11
N PRO A 983 -36.57 -20.23 29.39
CA PRO A 983 -36.33 -21.49 30.08
C PRO A 983 -36.94 -22.68 29.35
N GLY A 984 -36.10 -23.68 29.03
CA GLY A 984 -36.52 -24.90 28.32
C GLY A 984 -36.38 -24.85 26.79
N THR A 985 -36.02 -23.71 26.20
CA THR A 985 -35.72 -23.61 24.76
C THR A 985 -34.48 -24.42 24.39
N ASN A 986 -34.56 -25.14 23.26
CA ASN A 986 -33.46 -25.94 22.72
C ASN A 986 -32.32 -25.03 22.22
N GLN A 987 -31.07 -25.41 22.50
CA GLN A 987 -29.88 -24.61 22.21
C GLN A 987 -28.81 -25.50 21.59
N LEU A 988 -28.19 -25.03 20.50
CA LEU A 988 -27.02 -25.69 19.92
C LEU A 988 -25.78 -24.78 20.00
N ASN A 989 -24.65 -25.43 20.25
CA ASN A 989 -23.34 -24.80 20.27
C ASN A 989 -22.29 -25.84 19.84
N ILE A 990 -21.21 -25.39 19.19
CA ILE A 990 -20.05 -26.22 18.86
C ILE A 990 -18.84 -25.65 19.61
N SER A 991 -18.29 -26.44 20.53
CA SER A 991 -17.07 -26.06 21.24
C SER A 991 -15.86 -26.04 20.30
N GLY A 992 -14.84 -25.24 20.62
CA GLY A 992 -13.59 -25.22 19.85
C GLY A 992 -12.89 -26.60 19.76
N THR A 993 -13.15 -27.51 20.70
CA THR A 993 -12.67 -28.91 20.62
C THR A 993 -13.44 -29.72 19.58
N GLU A 994 -14.76 -29.57 19.50
CA GLU A 994 -15.61 -30.23 18.51
C GLU A 994 -15.37 -29.65 17.10
N LEU A 995 -15.17 -28.34 16.97
CA LEU A 995 -14.76 -27.71 15.70
C LEU A 995 -13.43 -28.30 15.19
N ARG A 996 -12.40 -28.35 16.04
CA ARG A 996 -11.11 -28.95 15.69
C ARG A 996 -11.24 -30.44 15.34
N ARG A 997 -12.14 -31.19 16.00
CA ARG A 997 -12.46 -32.57 15.63
C ARG A 997 -13.05 -32.64 14.21
N ARG A 998 -14.04 -31.81 13.88
CA ARG A 998 -14.70 -31.76 12.56
C ARG A 998 -13.79 -31.30 11.43
N LEU A 999 -12.87 -30.37 11.70
CA LEU A 999 -11.81 -30.02 10.74
C LEU A 999 -10.90 -31.25 10.49
N ARG A 1000 -10.33 -31.82 11.56
CA ARG A 1000 -9.41 -32.97 11.50
C ARG A 1000 -10.01 -34.23 10.85
N THR A 1001 -11.29 -34.52 11.06
CA THR A 1001 -11.96 -35.70 10.47
C THR A 1001 -12.68 -35.41 9.16
N GLY A 1002 -12.64 -34.18 8.63
CA GLY A 1002 -13.45 -33.78 7.47
C GLY A 1002 -14.97 -33.72 7.71
N GLY A 1003 -15.42 -33.94 8.94
CA GLY A 1003 -16.85 -34.00 9.28
C GLY A 1003 -17.56 -32.67 9.06
N HIS A 1004 -18.82 -32.72 8.61
CA HIS A 1004 -19.64 -31.53 8.30
C HIS A 1004 -19.68 -30.52 9.46
N ILE A 1005 -19.44 -29.25 9.15
CA ILE A 1005 -19.58 -28.11 10.07
C ILE A 1005 -20.87 -27.40 9.65
N PRO A 1006 -21.90 -27.31 10.51
CA PRO A 1006 -23.20 -26.77 10.11
C PRO A 1006 -23.11 -25.29 9.74
N GLU A 1007 -23.89 -24.87 8.75
CA GLU A 1007 -23.89 -23.48 8.31
C GLU A 1007 -24.35 -22.51 9.40
N TRP A 1008 -25.27 -22.93 10.28
CA TRP A 1008 -25.65 -22.15 11.47
C TRP A 1008 -24.49 -21.91 12.45
N PHE A 1009 -23.44 -22.75 12.44
CA PHE A 1009 -22.27 -22.46 13.26
C PHE A 1009 -21.37 -21.42 12.58
N SER A 1010 -21.04 -21.64 11.31
CA SER A 1010 -20.10 -20.81 10.56
C SER A 1010 -20.45 -20.80 9.08
N TYR A 1011 -20.26 -19.65 8.42
CA TYR A 1011 -20.52 -19.52 6.99
C TYR A 1011 -19.63 -20.45 6.14
N PRO A 1012 -20.11 -20.95 4.98
CA PRO A 1012 -19.39 -21.91 4.14
C PRO A 1012 -18.00 -21.44 3.71
N GLU A 1013 -17.84 -20.18 3.29
CA GLU A 1013 -16.56 -19.63 2.87
C GLU A 1013 -15.53 -19.51 4.01
N VAL A 1014 -15.98 -19.21 5.24
CA VAL A 1014 -15.14 -19.26 6.44
C VAL A 1014 -14.71 -20.70 6.73
N VAL A 1015 -15.62 -21.67 6.64
CA VAL A 1015 -15.32 -23.10 6.82
C VAL A 1015 -14.33 -23.59 5.75
N LYS A 1016 -14.46 -23.13 4.50
CA LYS A 1016 -13.54 -23.44 3.41
C LYS A 1016 -12.12 -22.98 3.75
N VAL A 1017 -11.91 -21.70 4.08
CA VAL A 1017 -10.60 -21.16 4.48
C VAL A 1017 -9.98 -21.96 5.64
N LEU A 1018 -10.79 -22.33 6.64
CA LEU A 1018 -10.32 -23.14 7.76
C LEU A 1018 -9.88 -24.54 7.33
N ARG A 1019 -10.59 -25.19 6.39
CA ARG A 1019 -10.22 -26.52 5.86
C ARG A 1019 -9.03 -26.49 4.92
N ASP A 1020 -8.83 -25.40 4.18
CA ASP A 1020 -7.70 -25.25 3.27
C ASP A 1020 -6.37 -25.22 4.03
N THR A 1021 -6.33 -24.64 5.24
CA THR A 1021 -5.14 -24.67 6.12
C THR A 1021 -5.16 -25.79 7.16
N HIS A 1022 -6.34 -26.28 7.58
CA HIS A 1022 -6.48 -27.43 8.49
C HIS A 1022 -7.18 -28.59 7.77
N PRO A 1023 -6.50 -29.23 6.80
CA PRO A 1023 -7.09 -30.31 6.02
C PRO A 1023 -7.42 -31.53 6.91
N PRO A 1024 -8.36 -32.39 6.48
CA PRO A 1024 -8.62 -33.66 7.16
C PRO A 1024 -7.37 -34.55 7.14
N ARG A 1025 -7.25 -35.48 8.11
CA ARG A 1025 -6.09 -36.39 8.19
C ARG A 1025 -5.78 -37.15 6.90
N SER A 1026 -6.80 -37.48 6.10
CA SER A 1026 -6.66 -38.10 4.77
C SER A 1026 -5.87 -37.25 3.77
N ARG A 1027 -5.64 -35.96 4.06
CA ARG A 1027 -4.79 -35.03 3.30
C ARG A 1027 -3.62 -34.43 4.11
N GLN A 1028 -3.52 -34.67 5.42
CA GLN A 1028 -2.37 -34.25 6.25
C GLN A 1028 -1.20 -35.21 6.09
N GLY A 1029 0.04 -34.74 6.05
CA GLY A 1029 1.23 -35.60 5.97
C GLY A 1029 1.49 -36.42 7.24
N PHE A 1030 2.36 -37.42 7.11
CA PHE A 1030 2.86 -38.19 8.25
C PHE A 1030 4.26 -38.75 7.98
N THR A 1031 5.00 -39.04 9.06
CA THR A 1031 6.28 -39.76 9.02
C THR A 1031 6.19 -41.13 9.67
N LEU A 1032 6.58 -42.16 8.92
CA LEU A 1032 6.90 -43.49 9.41
C LEU A 1032 8.40 -43.54 9.72
N PHE A 1033 8.76 -43.53 10.99
CA PHE A 1033 10.15 -43.49 11.45
C PHE A 1033 10.59 -44.88 11.91
N LEU A 1034 11.27 -45.62 11.04
CA LEU A 1034 11.80 -46.95 11.32
C LEU A 1034 13.15 -46.86 12.03
N THR A 1035 13.27 -47.54 13.17
CA THR A 1035 14.52 -47.69 13.93
C THR A 1035 14.83 -49.19 14.15
N GLY A 1036 16.11 -49.52 14.22
CA GLY A 1036 16.59 -50.90 14.43
C GLY A 1036 18.03 -51.08 13.97
N PHE A 1037 18.63 -52.22 14.31
CA PHE A 1037 20.01 -52.56 13.98
C PHE A 1037 20.33 -52.45 12.48
N TYR A 1038 21.63 -52.38 12.14
CA TYR A 1038 22.06 -52.57 10.76
C TYR A 1038 21.62 -53.97 10.27
N ASN A 1039 21.18 -54.07 9.01
CA ASN A 1039 20.63 -55.29 8.41
C ASN A 1039 19.38 -55.90 9.11
N SER A 1040 18.71 -55.20 10.02
CA SER A 1040 17.45 -55.62 10.68
C SER A 1040 16.24 -55.84 9.75
N GLY A 1041 16.38 -55.60 8.45
CA GLY A 1041 15.28 -55.63 7.48
C GLY A 1041 14.53 -54.30 7.31
N LYS A 1042 14.77 -53.29 8.17
CA LYS A 1042 14.12 -51.96 8.10
C LYS A 1042 14.17 -51.30 6.72
N ASN A 1043 15.28 -51.40 5.99
CA ASN A 1043 15.41 -50.84 4.63
C ASN A 1043 14.51 -51.59 3.60
N ARG A 1044 14.22 -52.88 3.81
CA ARG A 1044 13.30 -53.67 2.96
C ARG A 1044 11.85 -53.31 3.26
N ILE A 1045 11.49 -53.20 4.55
CA ILE A 1045 10.18 -52.73 5.00
C ILE A 1045 9.90 -51.33 4.44
N ALA A 1046 10.85 -50.40 4.55
CA ALA A 1046 10.71 -49.03 4.07
C ALA A 1046 10.44 -48.94 2.55
N LYS A 1047 11.15 -49.74 1.73
CA LYS A 1047 10.90 -49.83 0.28
C LYS A 1047 9.55 -50.47 -0.05
N ALA A 1048 9.13 -51.49 0.68
CA ALA A 1048 7.83 -52.13 0.48
C ALA A 1048 6.65 -51.21 0.89
N LEU A 1049 6.80 -50.45 1.98
CA LEU A 1049 5.87 -49.39 2.38
C LEU A 1049 5.79 -48.28 1.32
N GLN A 1050 6.92 -47.87 0.73
CA GLN A 1050 6.93 -46.89 -0.34
C GLN A 1050 6.09 -47.34 -1.53
N VAL A 1051 6.27 -48.59 -1.99
CA VAL A 1051 5.48 -49.17 -3.07
C VAL A 1051 3.99 -49.20 -2.71
N LYS A 1052 3.63 -49.64 -1.50
CA LYS A 1052 2.22 -49.73 -1.07
C LYS A 1052 1.52 -48.37 -0.93
N LEU A 1053 2.22 -47.34 -0.46
CA LEU A 1053 1.66 -45.98 -0.38
C LEU A 1053 1.57 -45.31 -1.75
N ASN A 1054 2.52 -45.58 -2.67
CA ASN A 1054 2.43 -45.13 -4.06
C ASN A 1054 1.28 -45.85 -4.81
N GLU A 1055 1.07 -47.14 -4.57
CA GLU A 1055 -0.04 -47.94 -5.11
C GLU A 1055 -1.41 -47.41 -4.66
N GLN A 1056 -1.49 -46.86 -3.44
CA GLN A 1056 -2.70 -46.19 -2.95
C GLN A 1056 -2.92 -44.80 -3.57
N GLY A 1057 -1.88 -44.14 -4.10
CA GLY A 1057 -1.99 -42.90 -4.88
C GLY A 1057 -2.41 -41.62 -4.13
N GLY A 1058 -2.69 -41.69 -2.83
CA GLY A 1058 -3.30 -40.57 -2.09
C GLY A 1058 -2.39 -39.36 -1.81
N ARG A 1059 -1.08 -39.46 -2.04
CA ARG A 1059 -0.06 -38.41 -1.79
C ARG A 1059 1.32 -38.80 -2.31
N SER A 1060 2.25 -37.85 -2.36
CA SER A 1060 3.68 -38.12 -2.60
C SER A 1060 4.32 -38.89 -1.44
N VAL A 1061 5.28 -39.75 -1.76
CA VAL A 1061 6.00 -40.59 -0.78
C VAL A 1061 7.51 -40.38 -0.86
N SER A 1062 8.09 -39.84 0.21
CA SER A 1062 9.53 -39.54 0.32
C SER A 1062 10.25 -40.60 1.16
N LEU A 1063 11.24 -41.27 0.58
CA LEU A 1063 11.96 -42.37 1.24
C LEU A 1063 13.37 -41.92 1.68
N LEU A 1064 13.56 -41.79 3.00
CA LEU A 1064 14.81 -41.38 3.64
C LEU A 1064 15.54 -42.60 4.24
N LEU A 1065 16.19 -43.42 3.40
CA LEU A 1065 17.01 -44.53 3.87
C LEU A 1065 18.30 -44.03 4.53
N GLY A 1066 18.74 -44.69 5.60
CA GLY A 1066 19.95 -44.29 6.33
C GLY A 1066 21.23 -44.24 5.48
N GLU A 1067 21.39 -45.10 4.46
CA GLU A 1067 22.52 -45.05 3.52
C GLU A 1067 22.41 -43.83 2.58
N THR A 1068 21.20 -43.50 2.08
CA THR A 1068 20.94 -42.33 1.22
C THR A 1068 21.13 -41.02 1.98
N VAL A 1069 20.57 -40.88 3.18
CA VAL A 1069 20.76 -39.67 4.01
C VAL A 1069 22.24 -39.45 4.33
N ARG A 1070 22.98 -40.53 4.61
CA ARG A 1070 24.44 -40.46 4.82
C ARG A 1070 25.20 -40.00 3.58
N ALA A 1071 24.78 -40.36 2.38
CA ALA A 1071 25.43 -39.92 1.14
C ALA A 1071 25.12 -38.45 0.79
N GLU A 1072 23.84 -38.07 0.86
CA GLU A 1072 23.34 -36.79 0.34
C GLU A 1072 23.40 -35.64 1.36
N ILE A 1073 23.18 -35.93 2.66
CA ILE A 1073 22.83 -34.92 3.69
C ILE A 1073 23.75 -35.00 4.93
N SER A 1074 24.58 -36.03 5.06
CA SER A 1074 25.38 -36.30 6.26
C SER A 1074 26.68 -37.07 5.94
N ASN A 1075 27.33 -36.68 4.84
CA ASN A 1075 28.55 -37.34 4.35
C ASN A 1075 29.81 -36.90 5.11
N GLU A 1076 29.75 -35.75 5.79
CA GLU A 1076 30.80 -35.19 6.63
C GLU A 1076 30.68 -35.65 8.09
N LEU A 1077 29.49 -36.11 8.50
CA LEU A 1077 29.23 -36.54 9.88
C LEU A 1077 29.83 -37.92 10.19
N GLY A 1078 30.56 -37.99 11.30
CA GLY A 1078 31.17 -39.22 11.80
C GLY A 1078 30.18 -40.23 12.41
N PHE A 1079 30.67 -41.03 13.35
CA PHE A 1079 29.88 -42.04 14.06
C PHE A 1079 29.89 -41.82 15.58
N THR A 1080 30.30 -40.65 16.06
CA THR A 1080 30.17 -40.30 17.48
C THR A 1080 28.70 -40.15 17.86
N ARG A 1081 28.37 -40.17 19.17
CA ARG A 1081 27.00 -39.91 19.64
C ARG A 1081 26.48 -38.57 19.14
N LYS A 1082 27.29 -37.49 19.22
CA LYS A 1082 26.93 -36.15 18.74
C LYS A 1082 26.62 -36.15 17.23
N ASP A 1083 27.47 -36.77 16.42
CA ASP A 1083 27.25 -36.84 14.96
C ASP A 1083 25.99 -37.62 14.61
N ARG A 1084 25.71 -38.70 15.35
CA ARG A 1084 24.50 -39.52 15.18
C ARG A 1084 23.25 -38.73 15.56
N ASP A 1085 23.27 -38.03 16.69
CA ASP A 1085 22.16 -37.18 17.14
C ASP A 1085 21.91 -36.04 16.13
N GLN A 1086 22.97 -35.40 15.61
CA GLN A 1086 22.88 -34.37 14.56
C GLN A 1086 22.35 -34.93 13.21
N ASN A 1087 22.78 -36.12 12.80
CA ASN A 1087 22.22 -36.83 11.64
C ASN A 1087 20.71 -37.10 11.84
N ILE A 1088 20.27 -37.49 13.04
CA ILE A 1088 18.84 -37.69 13.31
C ILE A 1088 18.08 -36.36 13.32
N ALA A 1089 18.65 -35.28 13.84
CA ALA A 1089 18.06 -33.94 13.79
C ALA A 1089 17.85 -33.45 12.34
N ARG A 1090 18.82 -33.70 11.43
CA ARG A 1090 18.66 -33.42 9.99
C ARG A 1090 17.52 -34.23 9.36
N ILE A 1091 17.41 -35.52 9.69
CA ILE A 1091 16.28 -36.36 9.22
C ILE A 1091 14.96 -35.81 9.76
N ALA A 1092 14.90 -35.43 11.04
CA ALA A 1092 13.72 -34.89 11.68
C ALA A 1092 13.23 -33.61 11.01
N PHE A 1093 14.14 -32.66 10.74
CA PHE A 1093 13.83 -31.41 10.04
C PHE A 1093 13.25 -31.66 8.63
N ILE A 1094 13.92 -32.48 7.81
CA ILE A 1094 13.44 -32.81 6.46
C ILE A 1094 12.10 -33.55 6.52
N SER A 1095 11.94 -34.48 7.48
CA SER A 1095 10.69 -35.21 7.67
C SER A 1095 9.55 -34.29 8.12
N ALA A 1096 9.85 -33.27 8.93
CA ALA A 1096 8.88 -32.29 9.43
C ALA A 1096 8.37 -31.39 8.30
N GLU A 1097 9.25 -30.81 7.48
CA GLU A 1097 8.83 -29.95 6.36
C GLU A 1097 8.11 -30.74 5.24
N LEU A 1098 8.52 -31.99 4.97
CA LEU A 1098 7.77 -32.87 4.05
C LEU A 1098 6.39 -33.28 4.62
N THR A 1099 6.30 -33.53 5.93
CA THR A 1099 5.03 -33.82 6.62
C THR A 1099 4.08 -32.62 6.55
N LYS A 1100 4.61 -31.41 6.78
CA LYS A 1100 3.91 -30.12 6.63
C LYS A 1100 3.40 -29.90 5.21
N ALA A 1101 4.15 -30.31 4.20
CA ALA A 1101 3.75 -30.28 2.78
C ALA A 1101 2.74 -31.39 2.38
N GLY A 1102 2.26 -32.22 3.33
CA GLY A 1102 1.25 -33.25 3.07
C GLY A 1102 1.79 -34.63 2.66
N ALA A 1103 3.11 -34.80 2.57
CA ALA A 1103 3.73 -36.04 2.09
C ALA A 1103 3.65 -37.19 3.12
N ALA A 1104 3.78 -38.42 2.64
CA ALA A 1104 4.15 -39.56 3.47
C ALA A 1104 5.67 -39.73 3.47
N VAL A 1105 6.31 -39.49 4.62
CA VAL A 1105 7.75 -39.68 4.79
C VAL A 1105 8.02 -41.06 5.37
N ILE A 1106 8.98 -41.78 4.81
CA ILE A 1106 9.45 -43.06 5.35
C ILE A 1106 10.95 -42.91 5.67
N ALA A 1107 11.26 -42.68 6.94
CA ALA A 1107 12.63 -42.59 7.41
C ALA A 1107 13.10 -43.96 7.94
N ALA A 1108 14.29 -44.42 7.53
CA ALA A 1108 14.86 -45.68 8.02
C ALA A 1108 16.34 -45.56 8.46
N PRO A 1109 16.69 -44.63 9.39
CA PRO A 1109 18.00 -44.61 10.03
C PRO A 1109 18.21 -45.81 10.98
N ILE A 1110 19.34 -45.85 11.70
CA ILE A 1110 19.49 -46.72 12.88
C ILE A 1110 18.82 -46.05 14.09
N ALA A 1111 19.09 -44.76 14.32
CA ALA A 1111 18.60 -43.96 15.44
C ALA A 1111 18.78 -44.65 16.81
N PRO A 1112 20.04 -44.90 17.24
CA PRO A 1112 20.32 -45.74 18.40
C PRO A 1112 19.90 -45.13 19.74
N PHE A 1113 19.89 -43.80 19.88
CA PHE A 1113 19.62 -43.11 21.15
C PHE A 1113 18.17 -42.62 21.24
N ALA A 1114 17.54 -42.81 22.40
CA ALA A 1114 16.15 -42.45 22.67
C ALA A 1114 15.91 -40.94 22.60
N GLN A 1115 16.86 -40.14 23.10
CA GLN A 1115 16.79 -38.67 23.07
C GLN A 1115 16.61 -38.13 21.64
N ALA A 1116 17.38 -38.64 20.68
CA ALA A 1116 17.29 -38.24 19.28
C ALA A 1116 15.95 -38.65 18.64
N ARG A 1117 15.41 -39.83 19.00
CA ARG A 1117 14.08 -40.27 18.54
C ARG A 1117 12.95 -39.42 19.14
N SER A 1118 13.05 -39.06 20.42
CA SER A 1118 12.10 -38.17 21.11
C SER A 1118 12.10 -36.76 20.52
N HIS A 1119 13.29 -36.22 20.19
CA HIS A 1119 13.41 -34.96 19.45
C HIS A 1119 12.76 -35.04 18.07
N ALA A 1120 13.03 -36.11 17.31
CA ALA A 1120 12.41 -36.33 15.99
C ALA A 1120 10.88 -36.44 16.06
N ARG A 1121 10.35 -37.19 17.04
CA ARG A 1121 8.91 -37.28 17.31
C ARG A 1121 8.31 -35.89 17.56
N SER A 1122 8.90 -35.12 18.47
CA SER A 1122 8.41 -33.80 18.88
C SER A 1122 8.42 -32.80 17.73
N HIS A 1123 9.49 -32.78 16.92
CA HIS A 1123 9.62 -31.89 15.77
C HIS A 1123 8.54 -32.19 14.71
N VAL A 1124 8.43 -33.44 14.26
CA VAL A 1124 7.47 -33.82 13.20
C VAL A 1124 6.01 -33.70 13.66
N ALA A 1125 5.73 -34.05 14.92
CA ALA A 1125 4.38 -33.96 15.50
C ALA A 1125 3.82 -32.53 15.56
N THR A 1126 4.66 -31.50 15.35
CA THR A 1126 4.23 -30.11 15.21
C THR A 1126 3.39 -29.89 13.94
N TYR A 1127 3.63 -30.67 12.87
CA TYR A 1127 2.99 -30.45 11.56
C TYR A 1127 2.09 -31.61 11.09
N GLY A 1128 2.24 -32.82 11.64
CA GLY A 1128 1.43 -33.96 11.19
C GLY A 1128 1.67 -35.24 12.00
N GLY A 1129 1.37 -36.40 11.39
CA GLY A 1129 1.51 -37.68 12.09
C GLY A 1129 2.98 -38.12 12.24
N PHE A 1130 3.33 -38.74 13.37
CA PHE A 1130 4.62 -39.41 13.55
C PHE A 1130 4.40 -40.78 14.19
N TYR A 1131 4.95 -41.83 13.58
CA TYR A 1131 4.86 -43.21 14.07
C TYR A 1131 6.26 -43.81 14.18
N LEU A 1132 6.65 -44.21 15.39
CA LEU A 1132 7.91 -44.91 15.66
C LEU A 1132 7.74 -46.42 15.45
N VAL A 1133 8.37 -46.94 14.41
CA VAL A 1133 8.35 -48.36 14.05
C VAL A 1133 9.65 -49.00 14.52
N HIS A 1134 9.58 -49.80 15.60
CA HIS A 1134 10.75 -50.53 16.10
C HIS A 1134 10.88 -51.87 15.36
N VAL A 1135 11.89 -51.97 14.50
CA VAL A 1135 12.26 -53.21 13.79
C VAL A 1135 13.20 -54.03 14.68
N ASN A 1136 12.59 -54.70 15.66
CA ASN A 1136 13.20 -55.49 16.74
C ASN A 1136 13.69 -56.88 16.26
N THR A 1137 14.36 -56.91 15.12
CA THR A 1137 14.99 -58.12 14.59
C THR A 1137 16.22 -58.46 15.45
N PRO A 1138 16.36 -59.69 15.98
CA PRO A 1138 17.48 -60.08 16.83
C PRO A 1138 18.85 -59.82 16.19
N LEU A 1139 19.83 -59.40 16.99
CA LEU A 1139 21.18 -59.05 16.52
C LEU A 1139 21.86 -60.25 15.86
N GLU A 1140 21.67 -61.45 16.39
CA GLU A 1140 22.19 -62.70 15.85
C GLU A 1140 21.65 -62.97 14.45
N TYR A 1141 20.37 -62.65 14.20
CA TYR A 1141 19.77 -62.74 12.87
C TYR A 1141 20.34 -61.68 11.91
N CYS A 1142 20.53 -60.45 12.39
CA CYS A 1142 21.13 -59.35 11.63
C CYS A 1142 22.56 -59.69 11.16
N ILE A 1143 23.38 -60.26 12.06
CA ILE A 1143 24.74 -60.75 11.78
C ILE A 1143 24.69 -61.94 10.81
N LYS A 1144 23.89 -62.98 11.11
CA LYS A 1144 23.78 -64.21 10.29
C LYS A 1144 23.35 -63.94 8.85
N THR A 1145 22.59 -62.87 8.61
CA THR A 1145 22.06 -62.52 7.28
C THR A 1145 22.85 -61.41 6.57
N ASP A 1146 23.95 -60.91 7.15
CA ASP A 1146 24.76 -59.85 6.55
C ASP A 1146 25.59 -60.37 5.38
N ARG A 1147 25.09 -60.14 4.16
CA ARG A 1147 25.79 -60.48 2.91
C ARG A 1147 26.88 -59.49 2.51
N LYS A 1148 26.94 -58.29 3.10
CA LYS A 1148 27.99 -57.29 2.85
C LYS A 1148 29.20 -57.46 3.79
N GLY A 1149 29.08 -58.28 4.83
CA GLY A 1149 30.16 -58.59 5.78
C GLY A 1149 30.56 -57.41 6.68
N ILE A 1150 29.70 -56.41 6.84
CA ILE A 1150 29.96 -55.21 7.64
C ILE A 1150 30.07 -55.56 9.13
N TYR A 1151 29.21 -56.44 9.67
CA TYR A 1151 29.33 -56.90 11.05
C TYR A 1151 30.65 -57.65 11.29
N LYS A 1152 31.12 -58.45 10.33
CA LYS A 1152 32.41 -59.15 10.41
C LYS A 1152 33.58 -58.16 10.50
N ARG A 1153 33.50 -57.06 9.73
CA ARG A 1153 34.50 -55.97 9.72
C ARG A 1153 34.46 -55.09 10.97
N ALA A 1154 33.28 -54.91 11.57
CA ALA A 1154 33.16 -54.30 12.89
C ALA A 1154 33.80 -55.20 13.96
N GLN A 1155 33.47 -56.50 13.95
CA GLN A 1155 34.02 -57.48 14.89
C GLN A 1155 35.54 -57.71 14.76
N SER A 1156 36.15 -57.46 13.59
CA SER A 1156 37.61 -57.45 13.39
C SER A 1156 38.28 -56.13 13.81
N GLY A 1157 37.51 -55.11 14.21
CA GLY A 1157 38.01 -53.79 14.58
C GLY A 1157 38.30 -52.84 13.42
N GLU A 1158 38.01 -53.23 12.16
CA GLU A 1158 38.14 -52.35 10.99
C GLU A 1158 37.13 -51.19 10.99
N ILE A 1159 35.97 -51.37 11.63
CA ILE A 1159 34.91 -50.37 11.73
C ILE A 1159 34.59 -50.14 13.21
N LYS A 1160 35.18 -49.10 13.80
CA LYS A 1160 34.97 -48.73 15.20
C LYS A 1160 33.62 -48.04 15.42
N GLY A 1161 33.04 -48.24 16.61
CA GLY A 1161 31.80 -47.57 17.01
C GLY A 1161 30.59 -48.04 16.20
N PHE A 1162 30.58 -49.33 15.82
CA PHE A 1162 29.47 -49.91 15.07
C PHE A 1162 28.34 -50.36 16.01
N THR A 1163 27.11 -49.94 15.70
CA THR A 1163 25.95 -50.13 16.58
C THR A 1163 25.59 -51.62 16.68
N GLY A 1164 25.56 -52.14 17.91
CA GLY A 1164 25.39 -53.57 18.19
C GLY A 1164 26.70 -54.37 18.24
N VAL A 1165 27.86 -53.72 18.16
CA VAL A 1165 29.18 -54.32 18.43
C VAL A 1165 29.89 -53.50 19.51
N ASP A 1166 30.29 -52.26 19.19
CA ASP A 1166 31.03 -51.37 20.10
C ASP A 1166 30.21 -50.12 20.53
N ASP A 1167 29.07 -49.88 19.89
CA ASP A 1167 28.18 -48.73 20.11
C ASP A 1167 26.78 -49.25 20.49
N PRO A 1168 26.14 -48.71 21.56
CA PRO A 1168 24.89 -49.27 22.07
C PRO A 1168 23.68 -48.97 21.19
N TYR A 1169 22.63 -49.78 21.33
CA TYR A 1169 21.29 -49.51 20.79
C TYR A 1169 20.29 -49.45 21.94
N GLU A 1170 19.78 -48.25 22.24
CA GLU A 1170 18.76 -48.06 23.28
C GLU A 1170 17.41 -48.51 22.71
N ILE A 1171 16.92 -49.66 23.16
CA ILE A 1171 15.65 -50.25 22.72
C ILE A 1171 14.49 -49.25 22.93
N PRO A 1172 13.69 -48.92 21.90
CA PRO A 1172 12.50 -48.08 22.06
C PRO A 1172 11.48 -48.67 23.03
N THR A 1173 11.09 -47.89 24.04
CA THR A 1173 10.00 -48.20 24.98
C THR A 1173 8.69 -47.52 24.59
N ASP A 1174 8.74 -46.51 23.70
CA ASP A 1174 7.63 -45.68 23.23
C ASP A 1174 7.21 -45.99 21.78
N ALA A 1175 7.60 -47.14 21.24
CA ALA A 1175 7.30 -47.49 19.85
C ALA A 1175 5.79 -47.68 19.61
N ASP A 1176 5.26 -47.01 18.59
CA ASP A 1176 3.86 -47.11 18.17
C ASP A 1176 3.55 -48.50 17.58
N ILE A 1177 4.56 -49.19 17.03
CA ILE A 1177 4.52 -50.61 16.68
C ILE A 1177 5.90 -51.26 16.75
N VAL A 1178 5.95 -52.53 17.18
CA VAL A 1178 7.16 -53.37 17.23
C VAL A 1178 7.01 -54.55 16.28
N VAL A 1179 8.00 -54.79 15.42
CA VAL A 1179 7.97 -55.81 14.36
C VAL A 1179 9.30 -56.57 14.25
N ASP A 1180 9.28 -57.82 13.80
CA ASP A 1180 10.46 -58.71 13.78
C ASP A 1180 10.50 -59.56 12.49
N VAL A 1181 11.47 -59.29 11.60
CA VAL A 1181 11.58 -59.99 10.31
C VAL A 1181 12.10 -61.44 10.43
N SER A 1182 12.50 -61.87 11.62
CA SER A 1182 12.80 -63.28 11.89
C SER A 1182 11.56 -64.13 12.18
N LYS A 1183 10.42 -63.47 12.47
CA LYS A 1183 9.13 -64.11 12.80
C LYS A 1183 8.00 -63.79 11.82
N GLN A 1184 8.07 -62.63 11.15
CA GLN A 1184 7.01 -62.09 10.30
C GLN A 1184 7.52 -61.85 8.87
N SER A 1185 6.66 -62.00 7.87
CA SER A 1185 7.00 -61.60 6.50
C SER A 1185 6.98 -60.08 6.33
N ILE A 1186 7.72 -59.57 5.33
CA ILE A 1186 7.71 -58.13 5.00
C ILE A 1186 6.28 -57.66 4.64
N SER A 1187 5.46 -58.52 4.04
CA SER A 1187 4.07 -58.20 3.68
C SER A 1187 3.18 -58.03 4.92
N GLU A 1188 3.28 -58.94 5.90
CA GLU A 1188 2.58 -58.83 7.19
C GLU A 1188 2.98 -57.54 7.91
N ILE A 1189 4.28 -57.24 7.99
CA ILE A 1189 4.80 -56.04 8.65
C ILE A 1189 4.26 -54.77 7.98
N CYS A 1190 4.33 -54.68 6.65
CA CYS A 1190 3.79 -53.55 5.92
C CYS A 1190 2.28 -53.39 6.15
N HIS A 1191 1.52 -54.49 6.15
CA HIS A 1191 0.09 -54.46 6.39
C HIS A 1191 -0.26 -53.97 7.81
N GLN A 1192 0.45 -54.45 8.83
CA GLN A 1192 0.27 -53.98 10.22
C GLN A 1192 0.55 -52.48 10.38
N ILE A 1193 1.60 -51.97 9.73
CA ILE A 1193 1.94 -50.54 9.75
C ILE A 1193 0.86 -49.71 9.02
N LEU A 1194 0.34 -50.18 7.89
CA LEU A 1194 -0.74 -49.50 7.17
C LEU A 1194 -2.04 -49.46 7.99
N LEU A 1195 -2.43 -50.57 8.63
CA LEU A 1195 -3.60 -50.61 9.52
C LEU A 1195 -3.51 -49.60 10.68
N LEU A 1196 -2.32 -49.34 11.22
CA LEU A 1196 -2.10 -48.31 12.25
C LEU A 1196 -2.39 -46.90 11.70
N VAL A 1197 -1.90 -46.58 10.51
CA VAL A 1197 -2.08 -45.29 9.82
C VAL A 1197 -3.54 -45.09 9.37
N GLU A 1198 -4.21 -46.17 8.95
CA GLU A 1198 -5.62 -46.21 8.54
C GLU A 1198 -6.58 -46.03 9.73
N LYS A 1199 -6.30 -46.67 10.87
CA LYS A 1199 -7.03 -46.49 12.13
C LYS A 1199 -7.12 -45.01 12.51
N ASP A 1200 -6.00 -44.30 12.39
CA ASP A 1200 -5.91 -42.86 12.64
C ASP A 1200 -6.51 -42.00 11.50
N GLY A 1201 -6.84 -42.57 10.34
CA GLY A 1201 -7.53 -41.89 9.24
C GLY A 1201 -6.62 -41.04 8.36
N TYR A 1202 -5.32 -41.36 8.31
CA TYR A 1202 -4.38 -40.74 7.35
C TYR A 1202 -4.42 -41.38 5.97
N ILE A 1203 -4.89 -42.63 5.89
CA ILE A 1203 -5.11 -43.38 4.67
C ILE A 1203 -6.48 -44.10 4.74
N GLY A 1204 -7.02 -44.49 3.58
CA GLY A 1204 -8.37 -45.05 3.44
C GLY A 1204 -9.46 -43.98 3.25
N GLU A 1205 -10.52 -44.33 2.52
CA GLU A 1205 -11.73 -43.50 2.42
C GLU A 1205 -12.62 -43.71 3.66
N ARG A 1206 -13.34 -42.67 4.07
CA ARG A 1206 -14.37 -42.68 5.13
C ARG A 1206 -15.54 -41.81 4.75
#